data_AF-A0A918P8C3-F1
#
_entry.id   AF-A0A918P8C3-F1
#
_cell.length_a   1.000
_cell.length_b   1.000
_cell.length_c   1.000
_cell.angle_alpha   90.00
_cell.angle_beta   90.00
_cell.angle_gamma   90.00
#
_symmetry.space_group_name_H-M   'P 1'
#
loop_
_entity.id
_entity.type
_entity.pdbx_description
1 polymer ?
#
loop_
_entity_poly.entity_id
_entity_poly.type
_entity_poly.pdbx_seq_one_letter_code
_entity_poly.pdbx_strand_id
1 'polypeptide(L)'
;MNAQHGSAERNSSVHQLKVQLEGVKPPVWRGLVVPSDLTLGSLHDVIQSAFGWHDAHLHVFEDRRGERYAPPGESIGVPALDEEETALADVLPHAGDRMDYTYDFGDDWLHRITVEAVRPAGPGEGELALCTGGRRAMPPAEDLGGVWALAELLGRYEAGERPRPTVVRHGGGGEEEKEYAGPHDAVLACLYEEGFDPAAFDPAGIGRALAGTRLRRTTGAGRGERDGRRGRPVPPGTYRCECGELHPLTGDSGDGPAEEESLSGLFEATGLRLPAVRLPGDAELAHAVRDVPVFMAAVRLGHWCADGRELTSTGVLRPEPARQAIEEAELWRIAPDDWGNPRDRAARLARIRGAGGMELLDLPWEWALNCGFVEVDGKRAYAGDALPDKEDDAALLAAWQEAVAGAAVELSLSVPVLDGPLAALRELIDEAPPLVFLMLLHAYGLPDGEWLDVARHLADGLEGLAEGPARELVSLLLTEQYDSTAETLELFGAAEFEGDEDLVDDGVPAPPADGPGGLLPAERLRLTPLGRSGLRVLLVRAGVPAPVIGSLARADARELLAALTSYPSEADAAAEVAGWLAGRSATDAAVQVVDACDGTEPADALRRLQAPRLLAAVLAADEPGRAKAVLRKAAVSRVTGCSHAAASMLRRIGEPAEDGAAWGTEWMLVDGALPFARLGEQALRERLLTGSGEGVRPLGQLAERADDLWRAGHPHSGEVLGALADAVRPVDKSLAKRLRKAAYKAGGTR
;
A
#
# COMPACT_ATOMS: atom_id res chain seq x y z
N MET A 1 -40.26 22.45 47.76
CA MET A 1 -39.56 23.58 47.09
C MET A 1 -38.07 23.32 47.31
N ASN A 2 -37.43 22.49 46.50
CA ASN A 2 -36.89 22.70 45.15
C ASN A 2 -35.76 23.75 45.04
N ALA A 3 -34.62 23.23 44.56
CA ALA A 3 -33.60 23.83 43.69
C ALA A 3 -32.49 24.66 44.38
N GLN A 4 -31.20 24.52 44.06
CA GLN A 4 -30.59 24.06 42.80
C GLN A 4 -29.28 23.24 43.02
N HIS A 5 -29.23 22.08 42.38
CA HIS A 5 -28.01 21.47 41.83
C HIS A 5 -27.63 22.21 40.54
N GLY A 6 -26.34 22.39 40.29
CA GLY A 6 -25.84 23.04 39.08
C GLY A 6 -24.31 23.00 38.95
N SER A 7 -23.71 21.82 39.09
CA SER A 7 -22.41 21.54 38.47
C SER A 7 -22.70 21.07 37.05
N ALA A 8 -22.24 21.81 36.05
CA ALA A 8 -22.40 21.45 34.65
C ALA A 8 -21.84 20.04 34.40
N GLU A 9 -22.72 19.08 34.16
CA GLU A 9 -22.38 17.75 33.63
C GLU A 9 -21.68 17.96 32.28
N ARG A 10 -20.37 17.75 32.24
CA ARG A 10 -19.66 17.52 30.98
C ARG A 10 -20.14 16.15 30.50
N ASN A 11 -20.75 16.09 29.32
CA ASN A 11 -21.08 14.83 28.66
C ASN A 11 -19.78 14.11 28.28
N SER A 12 -19.16 13.38 29.22
CA SER A 12 -18.04 12.48 28.93
C SER A 12 -18.56 11.29 28.13
N SER A 13 -17.93 10.98 27.01
CA SER A 13 -18.20 9.78 26.23
C SER A 13 -17.14 8.71 26.50
N VAL A 14 -17.51 7.46 26.21
CA VAL A 14 -16.62 6.29 26.26
C VAL A 14 -16.63 5.57 24.92
N HIS A 15 -15.49 4.98 24.59
CA HIS A 15 -15.32 4.05 23.49
C HIS A 15 -15.41 2.63 24.00
N GLN A 16 -16.24 1.83 23.36
CA GLN A 16 -16.23 0.38 23.50
C GLN A 16 -15.39 -0.18 22.35
N LEU A 17 -14.29 -0.84 22.69
CA LEU A 17 -13.30 -1.37 21.78
C LEU A 17 -13.28 -2.89 21.86
N LYS A 18 -13.09 -3.54 20.71
CA LYS A 18 -12.62 -4.92 20.63
C LYS A 18 -11.18 -4.90 20.15
N VAL A 19 -10.28 -5.40 20.98
CA VAL A 19 -8.85 -5.57 20.66
C VAL A 19 -8.59 -7.04 20.44
N GLN A 20 -8.16 -7.44 19.25
CA GLN A 20 -7.94 -8.82 18.86
C GLN A 20 -6.48 -9.03 18.47
N LEU A 21 -5.83 -10.07 18.98
CA LEU A 21 -4.52 -10.48 18.50
C LEU A 21 -4.71 -11.25 17.19
N GLU A 22 -4.09 -10.76 16.12
CA GLU A 22 -4.17 -11.33 14.78
C GLU A 22 -3.27 -12.57 14.66
N GLY A 23 -3.52 -13.42 13.65
CA GLY A 23 -2.72 -14.62 13.39
C GLY A 23 -2.96 -15.82 14.32
N VAL A 24 -3.72 -15.68 15.42
CA VAL A 24 -3.96 -16.77 16.38
C VAL A 24 -5.31 -17.46 16.18
N LYS A 25 -5.32 -18.80 16.06
CA LYS A 25 -6.53 -19.62 15.98
C LYS A 25 -6.60 -20.65 17.12
N PRO A 26 -7.76 -20.80 17.80
CA PRO A 26 -8.90 -19.89 17.86
C PRO A 26 -8.55 -18.48 18.38
N PRO A 27 -9.32 -17.42 18.02
CA PRO A 27 -8.94 -16.03 18.29
C PRO A 27 -8.81 -15.68 19.77
N VAL A 28 -7.83 -14.84 20.09
CA VAL A 28 -7.61 -14.20 21.39
C VAL A 28 -8.03 -12.74 21.28
N TRP A 29 -8.98 -12.28 22.11
CA TRP A 29 -9.44 -10.90 22.07
C TRP A 29 -9.94 -10.39 23.43
N ARG A 30 -10.01 -9.07 23.57
CA ARG A 30 -10.47 -8.33 24.75
C ARG A 30 -11.47 -7.25 24.34
N GLY A 31 -12.61 -7.23 25.00
CA GLY A 31 -13.59 -6.14 24.94
C GLY A 31 -13.30 -5.15 26.04
N LEU A 32 -13.05 -3.89 25.69
CA LEU A 32 -12.60 -2.83 26.58
C LEU A 32 -13.53 -1.63 26.48
N VAL A 33 -13.78 -0.96 27.61
CA VAL A 33 -14.46 0.34 27.65
C VAL A 33 -13.50 1.36 28.25
N VAL A 34 -13.21 2.41 27.48
CA VAL A 34 -12.23 3.45 27.82
C VAL A 34 -12.82 4.86 27.61
N PRO A 35 -12.31 5.89 28.30
CA PRO A 35 -12.70 7.29 28.02
C PRO A 35 -12.42 7.67 26.56
N SER A 36 -13.32 8.39 25.92
CA SER A 36 -13.10 8.85 24.53
C SER A 36 -11.96 9.86 24.38
N ASP A 37 -11.65 10.60 25.44
CA ASP A 37 -10.56 11.58 25.51
C ASP A 37 -9.22 10.95 25.96
N LEU A 38 -9.14 9.61 26.02
CA LEU A 38 -7.92 8.86 26.33
C LEU A 38 -6.86 9.10 25.25
N THR A 39 -5.60 9.29 25.64
CA THR A 39 -4.47 9.36 24.69
C THR A 39 -4.16 7.97 24.13
N LEU A 40 -3.55 7.90 22.95
CA LEU A 40 -3.10 6.62 22.38
C LEU A 40 -2.00 5.97 23.25
N GLY A 41 -1.11 6.74 23.86
CA GLY A 41 -0.13 6.21 24.83
C GLY A 41 -0.77 5.58 26.07
N SER A 42 -1.88 6.12 26.57
CA SER A 42 -2.65 5.44 27.64
C SER A 42 -3.50 4.28 27.14
N LEU A 43 -3.83 4.22 25.84
CA LEU A 43 -4.44 3.04 25.24
C LEU A 43 -3.43 1.89 25.16
N HIS A 44 -2.15 2.19 24.87
CA HIS A 44 -1.05 1.22 24.93
C HIS A 44 -0.99 0.56 26.31
N ASP A 45 -0.89 1.34 27.39
CA ASP A 45 -0.85 0.80 28.77
C ASP A 45 -2.05 -0.12 29.09
N VAL A 46 -3.22 0.22 28.55
CA VAL A 46 -4.46 -0.55 28.71
C VAL A 46 -4.38 -1.88 27.96
N ILE A 47 -3.86 -1.88 26.74
CA ILE A 47 -3.67 -3.10 25.94
C ILE A 47 -2.62 -4.01 26.60
N GLN A 48 -1.49 -3.44 27.03
CA GLN A 48 -0.44 -4.13 27.78
C GLN A 48 -1.02 -4.89 28.99
N SER A 49 -1.81 -4.18 29.81
CA SER A 49 -2.47 -4.74 30.98
C SER A 49 -3.54 -5.79 30.65
N ALA A 50 -4.23 -5.65 29.51
CA ALA A 50 -5.32 -6.55 29.10
C ALA A 50 -4.83 -7.88 28.52
N PHE A 51 -3.64 -7.88 27.92
CA PHE A 51 -3.02 -9.06 27.33
C PHE A 51 -1.90 -9.67 28.19
N GLY A 52 -1.43 -8.95 29.22
CA GLY A 52 -0.40 -9.44 30.14
C GLY A 52 1.03 -9.24 29.63
N TRP A 53 1.23 -8.22 28.79
CA TRP A 53 2.52 -7.77 28.29
C TRP A 53 3.25 -6.91 29.34
N HIS A 54 4.56 -6.75 29.18
CA HIS A 54 5.42 -6.10 30.18
C HIS A 54 6.01 -4.75 29.75
N ASP A 55 5.61 -4.21 28.61
CA ASP A 55 6.11 -2.94 28.05
C ASP A 55 7.65 -2.94 27.91
N ALA A 56 8.20 -4.06 27.46
CA ALA A 56 9.64 -4.29 27.30
C ALA A 56 10.17 -3.92 25.90
N HIS A 57 9.27 -3.76 24.92
CA HIS A 57 9.59 -3.54 23.51
C HIS A 57 8.87 -2.32 22.93
N LEU A 58 9.32 -1.89 21.76
CA LEU A 58 8.71 -0.78 21.02
C LEU A 58 7.31 -1.14 20.52
N HIS A 59 6.46 -0.14 20.36
CA HIS A 59 5.14 -0.27 19.75
C HIS A 59 4.80 0.87 18.80
N VAL A 60 3.77 0.66 17.99
CA VAL A 60 3.19 1.69 17.11
C VAL A 60 1.71 1.43 16.91
N PHE A 61 0.92 2.50 16.84
CA PHE A 61 -0.44 2.47 16.30
C PHE A 61 -0.44 2.93 14.86
N GLU A 62 -1.18 2.25 13.98
CA GLU A 62 -1.36 2.64 12.58
C GLU A 62 -2.86 2.66 12.23
N ASP A 63 -3.37 3.82 11.80
CA ASP A 63 -4.76 3.94 11.37
C ASP A 63 -4.97 3.50 9.92
N ARG A 64 -6.22 3.42 9.47
CA ARG A 64 -6.57 3.01 8.09
C ARG A 64 -6.01 3.92 6.99
N ARG A 65 -5.54 5.13 7.32
CA ARG A 65 -4.94 6.07 6.37
C ARG A 65 -3.43 5.85 6.28
N GLY A 66 -2.87 4.97 7.10
CA GLY A 66 -1.43 4.75 7.24
C GLY A 66 -0.73 5.80 8.10
N GLU A 67 -1.48 6.64 8.84
CA GLU A 67 -0.87 7.52 9.83
C GLU A 67 -0.45 6.69 11.04
N ARG A 68 0.80 6.92 11.49
CA ARG A 68 1.42 6.19 12.60
C ARG A 68 1.50 7.07 13.84
N TYR A 69 1.30 6.48 15.00
CA TYR A 69 1.38 7.14 16.30
C TYR A 69 2.30 6.33 17.21
N ALA A 70 3.29 7.00 17.81
CA ALA A 70 4.32 6.35 18.63
C ALA A 70 4.78 7.27 19.78
N PRO A 71 5.48 6.74 20.80
CA PRO A 71 6.01 7.52 21.91
C PRO A 71 6.93 8.67 21.46
N PRO A 72 6.85 9.85 22.09
CA PRO A 72 7.67 10.99 21.70
C PRO A 72 9.15 10.74 21.97
N GLY A 73 9.98 10.90 20.93
CA GLY A 73 11.43 10.75 21.02
C GLY A 73 11.94 9.33 20.79
N GLU A 74 11.06 8.35 20.58
CA GLU A 74 11.42 7.02 20.10
C GLU A 74 11.37 7.01 18.56
N SER A 75 12.50 6.69 17.94
CA SER A 75 12.62 6.63 16.48
C SER A 75 12.27 5.23 16.00
N ILE A 76 11.03 5.03 15.55
CA ILE A 76 10.57 3.77 14.92
C ILE A 76 10.97 3.64 13.42
N GLY A 77 11.94 4.45 12.96
CA GLY A 77 12.45 4.41 11.58
C GLY A 77 11.56 5.07 10.52
N VAL A 78 10.39 5.59 10.91
CA VAL A 78 9.44 6.30 10.04
C VAL A 78 8.82 7.52 10.77
N PRO A 79 8.26 8.51 10.04
CA PRO A 79 7.52 9.60 10.68
C PRO A 79 6.29 9.08 11.44
N ALA A 80 6.14 9.46 12.70
CA ALA A 80 4.98 9.17 13.53
C ALA A 80 4.52 10.42 14.29
N LEU A 81 3.22 10.51 14.52
CA LEU A 81 2.60 11.50 15.39
C LEU A 81 2.77 11.09 16.86
N ASP A 82 2.77 12.09 17.75
CA ASP A 82 2.92 11.85 19.19
C ASP A 82 1.65 11.19 19.76
N GLU A 83 1.79 9.97 20.25
CA GLU A 83 0.68 9.21 20.84
C GLU A 83 0.21 9.79 22.19
N GLU A 84 1.05 10.55 22.90
CA GLU A 84 0.72 11.19 24.17
C GLU A 84 -0.13 12.46 23.95
N GLU A 85 -0.06 13.07 22.76
CA GLU A 85 -0.86 14.25 22.40
C GLU A 85 -2.13 13.91 21.59
N THR A 86 -2.25 12.68 21.10
CA THR A 86 -3.34 12.24 20.23
C THR A 86 -4.45 11.55 21.02
N ALA A 87 -5.69 12.03 20.94
CA ALA A 87 -6.84 11.40 21.59
C ALA A 87 -7.47 10.30 20.73
N LEU A 88 -7.95 9.23 21.38
CA LEU A 88 -8.66 8.14 20.74
C LEU A 88 -9.86 8.60 19.90
N ALA A 89 -10.64 9.56 20.40
CA ALA A 89 -11.79 10.09 19.67
C ALA A 89 -11.43 10.93 18.44
N ASP A 90 -10.19 11.41 18.32
CA ASP A 90 -9.75 12.17 17.14
C ASP A 90 -9.39 11.23 15.99
N VAL A 91 -8.88 10.04 16.30
CA VAL A 91 -8.44 9.03 15.33
C VAL A 91 -9.56 8.03 15.00
N LEU A 92 -10.31 7.58 16.00
CA LEU A 92 -11.39 6.60 15.87
C LEU A 92 -12.75 7.16 16.36
N PRO A 93 -13.31 8.20 15.72
CA PRO A 93 -14.50 8.89 16.21
C PRO A 93 -15.82 8.09 16.19
N HIS A 94 -15.92 7.01 15.40
CA HIS A 94 -17.18 6.30 15.15
C HIS A 94 -17.09 4.79 15.36
N ALA A 95 -18.24 4.16 15.60
CA ALA A 95 -18.36 2.70 15.55
C ALA A 95 -18.00 2.18 14.15
N GLY A 96 -17.27 1.07 14.09
CA GLY A 96 -16.73 0.48 12.86
C GLY A 96 -15.34 0.97 12.47
N ASP A 97 -14.85 2.06 13.08
CA ASP A 97 -13.47 2.52 12.89
C ASP A 97 -12.50 1.46 13.42
N ARG A 98 -11.37 1.28 12.72
CA ARG A 98 -10.31 0.33 13.09
C ARG A 98 -8.94 0.98 13.01
N MET A 99 -8.03 0.47 13.84
CA MET A 99 -6.62 0.83 13.90
C MET A 99 -5.86 -0.42 14.30
N ASP A 100 -4.66 -0.57 13.78
CA ASP A 100 -3.78 -1.68 14.12
C ASP A 100 -2.75 -1.18 15.16
N TYR A 101 -2.41 -2.03 16.13
CA TYR A 101 -1.44 -1.78 17.20
C TYR A 101 -0.42 -2.91 17.16
N THR A 102 0.81 -2.61 16.78
CA THR A 102 1.91 -3.58 16.77
C THR A 102 2.77 -3.37 18.00
N TYR A 103 2.95 -4.43 18.79
CA TYR A 103 3.84 -4.47 19.94
C TYR A 103 4.99 -5.46 19.69
N ASP A 104 6.21 -5.06 20.05
CA ASP A 104 7.45 -5.77 19.78
C ASP A 104 7.71 -5.99 18.29
N PHE A 105 8.56 -5.14 17.70
CA PHE A 105 8.88 -5.23 16.27
C PHE A 105 9.74 -6.45 15.90
N GLY A 106 10.27 -7.18 16.88
CA GLY A 106 10.90 -8.48 16.63
C GLY A 106 9.86 -9.58 16.45
N ASP A 107 8.91 -9.67 17.38
CA ASP A 107 7.90 -10.73 17.41
C ASP A 107 6.61 -10.40 16.63
N ASP A 108 6.42 -9.13 16.25
CA ASP A 108 5.30 -8.58 15.48
C ASP A 108 3.92 -8.93 16.06
N TRP A 109 3.69 -8.61 17.34
CA TRP A 109 2.39 -8.84 17.99
C TRP A 109 1.34 -7.82 17.50
N LEU A 110 0.74 -8.12 16.35
CA LEU A 110 -0.29 -7.30 15.74
C LEU A 110 -1.65 -7.47 16.43
N HIS A 111 -2.14 -6.38 17.03
CA HIS A 111 -3.49 -6.30 17.60
C HIS A 111 -4.36 -5.38 16.76
N ARG A 112 -5.48 -5.90 16.27
CA ARG A 112 -6.50 -5.08 15.61
C ARG A 112 -7.47 -4.50 16.62
N ILE A 113 -7.56 -3.18 16.66
CA ILE A 113 -8.49 -2.42 17.50
C ILE A 113 -9.70 -2.06 16.65
N THR A 114 -10.89 -2.43 17.08
CA THR A 114 -12.17 -2.09 16.43
C THR A 114 -13.08 -1.36 17.39
N VAL A 115 -13.63 -0.21 16.99
CA VAL A 115 -14.63 0.50 17.79
C VAL A 115 -15.99 -0.17 17.60
N GLU A 116 -16.53 -0.79 18.64
CA GLU A 116 -17.88 -1.39 18.62
C GLU A 116 -18.96 -0.34 18.86
N ALA A 117 -18.69 0.65 19.71
CA ALA A 117 -19.61 1.75 20.00
C ALA A 117 -18.91 2.98 20.59
N VAL A 118 -19.43 4.17 20.28
CA VAL A 118 -19.11 5.41 20.99
C VAL A 118 -20.39 5.93 21.64
N ARG A 119 -20.38 6.08 22.97
CA ARG A 119 -21.60 6.40 23.72
C ARG A 119 -21.32 7.30 24.92
N PRO A 120 -22.34 8.00 25.45
CA PRO A 120 -22.21 8.68 26.73
C PRO A 120 -21.75 7.70 27.83
N ALA A 121 -20.87 8.17 28.72
CA ALA A 121 -20.40 7.40 29.86
C ALA A 121 -21.57 7.11 30.81
N GLY A 122 -21.74 5.84 31.19
CA GLY A 122 -22.62 5.45 32.28
C GLY A 122 -22.03 5.80 33.65
N PRO A 123 -22.80 5.64 34.75
CA PRO A 123 -22.30 5.89 36.09
C PRO A 123 -21.06 5.05 36.43
N GLY A 124 -19.93 5.70 36.69
CA GLY A 124 -18.64 5.04 37.00
C GLY A 124 -17.81 4.63 35.79
N GLU A 125 -18.32 4.77 34.56
CA GLU A 125 -17.55 4.55 33.35
C GLU A 125 -16.78 5.82 32.96
N GLY A 126 -15.62 5.63 32.35
CA GLY A 126 -14.78 6.75 31.94
C GLY A 126 -13.96 7.35 33.10
N GLU A 127 -13.83 6.68 34.25
CA GLU A 127 -12.82 6.96 35.29
C GLU A 127 -11.64 5.98 35.21
N LEU A 128 -11.92 4.73 34.86
CA LEU A 128 -10.99 3.61 34.69
C LEU A 128 -11.29 2.87 33.39
N ALA A 129 -10.31 2.11 32.88
CA ALA A 129 -10.54 1.17 31.79
C ALA A 129 -11.23 -0.09 32.32
N LEU A 130 -12.25 -0.58 31.61
CA LEU A 130 -13.04 -1.74 32.02
C LEU A 130 -12.95 -2.84 30.97
N CYS A 131 -12.78 -4.08 31.41
CA CYS A 131 -12.91 -5.23 30.53
C CYS A 131 -14.35 -5.76 30.57
N THR A 132 -15.04 -5.74 29.43
CA THR A 132 -16.45 -6.12 29.29
C THR A 132 -16.64 -7.51 28.68
N GLY A 133 -15.61 -8.04 28.03
CA GLY A 133 -15.65 -9.34 27.37
C GLY A 133 -14.27 -9.75 26.86
N GLY A 134 -14.19 -10.96 26.30
CA GLY A 134 -12.95 -11.48 25.75
C GLY A 134 -12.99 -12.99 25.58
N ARG A 135 -11.90 -13.52 25.04
CA ARG A 135 -11.74 -14.96 24.81
C ARG A 135 -10.28 -15.37 24.97
N ARG A 136 -10.10 -16.58 25.53
CA ARG A 136 -8.83 -17.28 25.77
C ARG A 136 -7.89 -16.57 26.76
N ALA A 137 -7.11 -17.40 27.43
CA ALA A 137 -6.01 -16.95 28.27
C ALA A 137 -4.83 -16.65 27.35
N MET A 138 -4.01 -15.68 27.74
CA MET A 138 -2.74 -15.40 27.09
C MET A 138 -1.64 -16.03 27.97
N PRO A 139 -0.79 -16.93 27.44
CA PRO A 139 0.39 -17.37 28.17
C PRO A 139 1.43 -16.23 28.22
N PRO A 140 2.45 -16.31 29.10
CA PRO A 140 3.61 -15.44 28.99
C PRO A 140 4.23 -15.61 27.59
N ALA A 141 4.15 -14.55 26.79
CA ALA A 141 4.52 -14.57 25.38
C ALA A 141 5.54 -13.48 25.01
N GLU A 142 6.06 -12.77 26.00
CA GLU A 142 7.22 -11.90 25.81
C GLU A 142 8.40 -12.73 25.26
N ASP A 143 9.11 -12.21 24.26
CA ASP A 143 10.27 -12.86 23.61
C ASP A 143 10.00 -14.30 23.15
N LEU A 144 8.75 -14.61 22.75
CA LEU A 144 8.38 -15.97 22.36
C LEU A 144 8.75 -16.27 20.89
N GLY A 145 8.95 -15.25 20.05
CA GLY A 145 9.09 -15.42 18.60
C GLY A 145 7.75 -15.30 17.86
N GLY A 146 6.84 -14.45 18.37
CA GLY A 146 5.59 -14.09 17.69
C GLY A 146 4.51 -15.16 17.65
N VAL A 147 3.49 -14.92 16.82
CA VAL A 147 2.25 -15.72 16.77
C VAL A 147 2.46 -17.18 16.36
N TRP A 148 3.52 -17.47 15.59
CA TRP A 148 3.88 -18.82 15.16
C TRP A 148 4.42 -19.66 16.31
N ALA A 149 5.39 -19.13 17.05
CA ALA A 149 5.94 -19.80 18.23
C ALA A 149 4.88 -19.98 19.33
N LEU A 150 3.94 -19.03 19.43
CA LEU A 150 2.78 -19.16 20.33
C LEU A 150 1.87 -20.31 19.91
N ALA A 151 1.58 -20.44 18.61
CA ALA A 151 0.78 -21.54 18.10
C ALA A 151 1.48 -22.90 18.33
N GLU A 152 2.80 -22.97 18.13
CA GLU A 152 3.59 -24.17 18.42
C GLU A 152 3.57 -24.51 19.92
N LEU A 153 3.84 -23.54 20.79
CA LEU A 153 3.82 -23.71 22.25
C LEU A 153 2.47 -24.26 22.73
N LEU A 154 1.38 -23.66 22.25
CA LEU A 154 0.01 -24.09 22.57
C LEU A 154 -0.28 -25.49 22.01
N GLY A 155 0.19 -25.80 20.80
CA GLY A 155 0.07 -27.15 20.22
C GLY A 155 0.80 -28.21 21.04
N ARG A 156 2.01 -27.90 21.53
CA ARG A 156 2.80 -28.77 22.42
C ARG A 156 2.13 -28.94 23.79
N TYR A 157 1.52 -27.88 24.31
CA TYR A 157 0.70 -27.94 25.52
C TYR A 157 -0.53 -28.84 25.33
N GLU A 158 -1.24 -28.72 24.21
CA GLU A 158 -2.39 -29.57 23.90
C GLU A 158 -1.99 -31.04 23.66
N ALA A 159 -0.81 -31.29 23.09
CA ALA A 159 -0.24 -32.62 22.88
C ALA A 159 0.21 -33.30 24.20
N GLY A 160 0.22 -32.58 25.32
CA GLY A 160 0.61 -33.15 26.61
C GLY A 160 2.13 -33.25 26.83
N GLU A 161 2.93 -32.52 26.05
CA GLU A 161 4.40 -32.54 26.17
C GLU A 161 4.86 -31.94 27.49
N ARG A 162 5.66 -32.66 28.27
CA ARG A 162 6.16 -32.20 29.56
C ARG A 162 7.68 -32.24 29.61
N PRO A 163 8.36 -31.18 29.14
CA PRO A 163 9.81 -31.10 29.18
C PRO A 163 10.31 -31.12 30.62
N ARG A 164 11.45 -31.78 30.86
CA ARG A 164 12.06 -31.88 32.19
C ARG A 164 13.37 -31.10 32.20
N PRO A 165 13.61 -30.26 33.23
CA PRO A 165 14.86 -29.54 33.33
C PRO A 165 16.00 -30.49 33.73
N THR A 166 17.20 -30.16 33.27
CA THR A 166 18.44 -30.64 33.84
C THR A 166 18.80 -29.72 35.01
N VAL A 167 18.96 -30.27 36.21
CA VAL A 167 19.35 -29.48 37.38
C VAL A 167 20.86 -29.37 37.40
N VAL A 168 21.38 -28.17 37.17
CA VAL A 168 22.81 -27.87 37.26
C VAL A 168 23.10 -27.34 38.66
N ARG A 169 24.03 -27.98 39.36
CA ARG A 169 24.49 -27.55 40.68
C ARG A 169 25.88 -26.93 40.55
N HIS A 170 25.96 -25.62 40.68
CA HIS A 170 27.24 -24.94 40.79
C HIS A 170 27.84 -25.20 42.18
N GLY A 171 29.02 -25.82 42.23
CA GLY A 171 29.68 -26.18 43.48
C GLY A 171 29.96 -24.94 44.35
N GLY A 172 29.59 -25.00 45.64
CA GLY A 172 29.85 -23.92 46.60
C GLY A 172 28.61 -23.34 47.31
N GLY A 173 27.49 -24.06 47.37
CA GLY A 173 26.27 -23.59 48.05
C GLY A 173 25.45 -22.57 47.24
N GLY A 174 25.66 -22.51 45.92
CA GLY A 174 24.82 -21.73 44.99
C GLY A 174 23.47 -22.39 44.72
N GLU A 175 22.52 -21.57 44.26
CA GLU A 175 21.15 -21.97 43.93
C GLU A 175 21.14 -23.05 42.83
N GLU A 176 20.14 -23.95 42.89
CA GLU A 176 19.95 -24.96 41.85
C GLU A 176 19.36 -24.29 40.61
N GLU A 177 20.10 -24.30 39.49
CA GLU A 177 19.64 -23.71 38.23
C GLU A 177 19.01 -24.80 37.35
N LYS A 178 17.81 -24.52 36.84
CA LYS A 178 17.05 -25.42 35.95
C LYS A 178 17.34 -25.03 34.50
N GLU A 179 17.98 -25.92 33.76
CA GLU A 179 18.27 -25.72 32.34
C GLU A 179 17.37 -26.62 31.48
N TYR A 180 16.78 -26.07 30.42
CA TYR A 180 15.92 -26.82 29.49
C TYR A 180 16.56 -26.93 28.11
N ALA A 181 16.30 -28.03 27.41
CA ALA A 181 17.00 -28.37 26.16
C ALA A 181 16.34 -27.78 24.91
N GLY A 182 15.00 -27.69 24.89
CA GLY A 182 14.24 -27.16 23.77
C GLY A 182 13.91 -25.67 23.93
N PRO A 183 13.67 -24.96 22.81
CA PRO A 183 13.19 -23.59 22.84
C PRO A 183 11.83 -23.52 23.56
N HIS A 184 11.66 -22.52 24.42
CA HIS A 184 10.45 -22.26 25.22
C HIS A 184 10.00 -23.41 26.14
N ASP A 185 10.80 -24.45 26.34
CA ASP A 185 10.51 -25.59 27.23
C ASP A 185 10.30 -25.15 28.69
N ALA A 186 11.02 -24.12 29.12
CA ALA A 186 10.85 -23.51 30.43
C ALA A 186 9.46 -22.88 30.58
N VAL A 187 8.99 -22.16 29.55
CA VAL A 187 7.65 -21.56 29.50
C VAL A 187 6.59 -22.67 29.51
N LEU A 188 6.74 -23.69 28.67
CA LEU A 188 5.83 -24.83 28.59
C LEU A 188 5.71 -25.55 29.94
N ALA A 189 6.83 -25.78 30.64
CA ALA A 189 6.82 -26.38 31.97
C ALA A 189 6.07 -25.50 32.99
N CYS A 190 6.28 -24.18 32.96
CA CYS A 190 5.56 -23.24 33.82
C CYS A 190 4.04 -23.29 33.58
N LEU A 191 3.58 -23.36 32.32
CA LEU A 191 2.15 -23.48 32.01
C LEU A 191 1.50 -24.68 32.70
N TYR A 192 2.18 -25.84 32.75
CA TYR A 192 1.66 -27.01 33.47
C TYR A 192 1.74 -26.89 34.99
N GLU A 193 2.79 -26.26 35.52
CA GLU A 193 2.95 -26.04 36.97
C GLU A 193 1.86 -25.10 37.50
N GLU A 194 1.52 -24.06 36.73
CA GLU A 194 0.48 -23.07 37.05
C GLU A 194 -0.94 -23.53 36.72
N GLY A 195 -1.09 -24.64 35.98
CA GLY A 195 -2.39 -25.17 35.60
C GLY A 195 -3.11 -24.30 34.56
N PHE A 196 -2.37 -23.80 33.57
CA PHE A 196 -2.87 -22.94 32.50
C PHE A 196 -4.03 -23.59 31.74
N ASP A 197 -5.10 -22.83 31.51
CA ASP A 197 -6.21 -23.24 30.66
C ASP A 197 -6.29 -22.31 29.43
N PRO A 198 -5.91 -22.76 28.23
CA PRO A 198 -5.90 -21.94 27.02
C PRO A 198 -7.29 -21.48 26.57
N ALA A 199 -8.36 -22.09 27.08
CA ALA A 199 -9.74 -21.71 26.80
C ALA A 199 -10.32 -20.75 27.85
N ALA A 200 -9.70 -20.63 29.03
CA ALA A 200 -10.20 -19.80 30.11
C ALA A 200 -10.18 -18.31 29.73
N PHE A 201 -11.10 -17.53 30.29
CA PHE A 201 -11.09 -16.08 30.19
C PHE A 201 -11.47 -15.51 31.57
N ASP A 202 -10.54 -14.79 32.22
CA ASP A 202 -10.73 -14.19 33.54
C ASP A 202 -10.90 -12.65 33.43
N PRO A 203 -12.12 -12.15 33.16
CA PRO A 203 -12.38 -10.72 33.10
C PRO A 203 -12.15 -10.02 34.46
N ALA A 204 -12.26 -10.75 35.59
CA ALA A 204 -12.03 -10.17 36.91
C ALA A 204 -10.54 -9.97 37.18
N GLY A 205 -9.68 -10.87 36.71
CA GLY A 205 -8.22 -10.72 36.71
C GLY A 205 -7.78 -9.52 35.90
N ILE A 206 -8.25 -9.42 34.66
CA ILE A 206 -7.95 -8.29 33.78
C ILE A 206 -8.48 -6.98 34.37
N GLY A 207 -9.70 -6.98 34.92
CA GLY A 207 -10.25 -5.80 35.60
C GLY A 207 -9.40 -5.32 36.79
N ARG A 208 -8.74 -6.22 37.52
CA ARG A 208 -7.80 -5.85 38.59
C ARG A 208 -6.51 -5.24 38.02
N ALA A 209 -5.98 -5.78 36.93
CA ALA A 209 -4.81 -5.21 36.25
C ALA A 209 -5.11 -3.80 35.74
N LEU A 210 -6.24 -3.63 35.03
CA LEU A 210 -6.69 -2.34 34.49
C LEU A 210 -6.97 -1.27 35.55
N ALA A 211 -7.39 -1.68 36.76
CA ALA A 211 -7.61 -0.74 37.87
C ALA A 211 -6.30 -0.08 38.36
N GLY A 212 -5.13 -0.69 38.06
CA GLY A 212 -3.82 -0.13 38.34
C GLY A 212 -3.28 0.81 37.25
N THR A 213 -3.89 0.80 36.06
CA THR A 213 -3.44 1.56 34.89
C THR A 213 -3.85 3.03 34.99
N ARG A 214 -2.89 3.95 34.88
CA ARG A 214 -3.15 5.38 34.99
C ARG A 214 -3.52 5.97 33.64
N LEU A 215 -4.77 6.39 33.47
CA LEU A 215 -5.26 6.98 32.22
C LEU A 215 -4.88 8.46 32.09
N ARG A 216 -4.16 8.83 31.02
CA ARG A 216 -3.93 10.21 30.58
C ARG A 216 -4.98 10.63 29.55
N ARG A 217 -5.34 11.91 29.55
CA ARG A 217 -6.40 12.46 28.70
C ARG A 217 -5.99 13.80 28.11
N THR A 218 -6.45 14.12 26.91
CA THR A 218 -6.19 15.42 26.28
C THR A 218 -7.10 16.49 26.86
N THR A 219 -6.56 17.68 27.14
CA THR A 219 -7.37 18.81 27.64
C THR A 219 -8.09 19.50 26.48
N GLY A 220 -9.37 19.19 26.28
CA GLY A 220 -10.15 19.59 25.11
C GLY A 220 -10.09 21.08 24.74
N ALA A 221 -9.68 21.35 23.49
CA ALA A 221 -9.97 22.58 22.76
C ALA A 221 -11.12 22.30 21.78
N GLY A 222 -12.10 23.20 21.76
CA GLY A 222 -13.44 22.95 21.24
C GLY A 222 -13.54 22.60 19.75
N ARG A 223 -14.58 21.81 19.46
CA ARG A 223 -15.21 21.61 18.15
C ARG A 223 -15.22 22.91 17.33
N GLY A 224 -14.33 23.01 16.35
CA GLY A 224 -14.41 23.98 15.27
C GLY A 224 -15.15 23.38 14.09
N GLU A 225 -16.32 23.94 13.78
CA GLU A 225 -17.10 23.69 12.57
C GLU A 225 -16.22 23.63 11.32
N ARG A 226 -16.23 22.50 10.60
CA ARG A 226 -15.76 22.43 9.22
C ARG A 226 -16.87 22.95 8.31
N ASP A 227 -16.88 24.26 8.12
CA ASP A 227 -17.63 24.92 7.05
C ASP A 227 -16.79 25.02 5.76
N GLY A 228 -17.44 24.75 4.64
CA GLY A 228 -17.26 25.36 3.33
C GLY A 228 -15.85 25.52 2.73
N ARG A 229 -15.55 24.65 1.75
CA ARG A 229 -14.78 24.93 0.50
C ARG A 229 -14.04 26.30 0.44
N ARG A 230 -12.71 26.26 0.51
CA ARG A 230 -11.75 27.06 -0.28
C ARG A 230 -10.34 26.47 -0.11
N GLY A 231 -9.67 26.16 -1.22
CA GLY A 231 -8.35 25.51 -1.24
C GLY A 231 -7.28 26.33 -0.52
N ARG A 232 -6.55 25.66 0.39
CA ARG A 232 -5.32 26.19 1.00
C ARG A 232 -4.12 25.95 0.05
N PRO A 233 -3.16 26.90 -0.01
CA PRO A 233 -1.94 26.71 -0.79
C PRO A 233 -1.10 25.54 -0.26
N VAL A 234 -0.46 24.82 -1.18
CA VAL A 234 0.45 23.71 -0.89
C VAL A 234 1.76 24.27 -0.30
N PRO A 235 2.25 23.77 0.85
CA PRO A 235 3.53 24.19 1.43
C PRO A 235 4.70 23.96 0.46
N PRO A 236 5.70 24.86 0.40
CA PRO A 236 6.91 24.65 -0.40
C PRO A 236 7.60 23.35 0.00
N GLY A 237 8.02 22.53 -0.97
CA GLY A 237 8.61 21.23 -0.68
C GLY A 237 7.61 20.07 -0.62
N THR A 238 6.34 20.26 -0.98
CA THR A 238 5.36 19.17 -1.13
C THR A 238 4.55 19.27 -2.44
N TYR A 239 4.02 18.16 -2.96
CA TYR A 239 3.03 18.12 -4.06
C TYR A 239 1.72 17.48 -3.58
N ARG A 240 0.60 17.86 -4.19
CA ARG A 240 -0.70 17.26 -3.88
C ARG A 240 -0.95 16.10 -4.82
N CYS A 241 -1.17 14.90 -4.27
CA CYS A 241 -1.50 13.69 -5.03
C CYS A 241 -3.01 13.64 -5.35
N GLU A 242 -3.39 12.81 -6.32
CA GLU A 242 -4.78 12.60 -6.75
C GLU A 242 -5.67 12.02 -5.63
N CYS A 243 -5.09 11.42 -4.58
CA CYS A 243 -5.79 11.00 -3.36
C CYS A 243 -6.13 12.17 -2.41
N GLY A 244 -5.65 13.39 -2.68
CA GLY A 244 -5.93 14.60 -1.90
C GLY A 244 -4.86 14.98 -0.85
N GLU A 245 -3.91 14.08 -0.58
CA GLU A 245 -2.79 14.20 0.36
C GLU A 245 -1.63 15.08 -0.17
N LEU A 246 -0.74 15.52 0.72
CA LEU A 246 0.45 16.33 0.40
C LEU A 246 1.74 15.54 0.64
N HIS A 247 2.53 15.28 -0.41
CA HIS A 247 3.75 14.48 -0.36
C HIS A 247 5.01 15.35 -0.44
N PRO A 248 6.07 15.10 0.35
CA PRO A 248 7.33 15.82 0.26
C PRO A 248 8.07 15.61 -1.08
N LEU A 249 8.79 16.64 -1.53
CA LEU A 249 9.50 16.70 -2.82
C LEU A 249 10.95 16.19 -2.77
N THR A 250 11.49 15.80 -1.61
CA THR A 250 12.90 15.37 -1.47
C THR A 250 13.03 14.17 -0.54
N GLY A 251 13.71 13.13 -1.02
CA GLY A 251 14.47 12.21 -0.17
C GLY A 251 15.76 12.91 0.26
N ASP A 252 16.01 12.96 1.56
CA ASP A 252 17.30 13.37 2.11
C ASP A 252 17.84 12.21 2.95
N SER A 253 18.94 11.64 2.46
CA SER A 253 19.74 10.63 3.12
C SER A 253 20.76 11.32 4.02
N GLY A 254 20.65 11.08 5.33
CA GLY A 254 21.62 11.48 6.33
C GLY A 254 21.83 10.37 7.36
N ASP A 255 22.91 9.60 7.17
CA ASP A 255 23.57 8.66 8.10
C ASP A 255 22.68 7.94 9.12
N GLY A 256 21.97 6.91 8.65
CA GLY A 256 21.45 5.77 9.42
C GLY A 256 22.08 4.46 8.89
N PRO A 257 22.02 3.34 9.64
CA PRO A 257 22.61 2.08 9.18
C PRO A 257 21.91 1.59 7.92
N ALA A 258 22.65 0.80 7.13
CA ALA A 258 22.39 0.37 5.76
C ALA A 258 20.89 0.20 5.38
N GLU A 259 20.56 0.76 4.22
CA GLU A 259 19.30 0.61 3.49
C GLU A 259 18.76 -0.83 3.56
N GLU A 260 17.65 -1.04 4.25
CA GLU A 260 16.81 -2.24 4.07
C GLU A 260 15.81 -1.95 2.95
N GLU A 261 15.88 -2.78 1.90
CA GLU A 261 15.36 -2.52 0.56
C GLU A 261 13.83 -2.66 0.47
N SER A 262 13.13 -1.53 0.31
CA SER A 262 11.72 -1.52 -0.11
C SER A 262 11.59 -1.81 -1.61
N LEU A 263 10.46 -2.36 -2.09
CA LEU A 263 10.20 -2.56 -3.54
C LEU A 263 10.34 -1.24 -4.33
N SER A 264 9.91 -0.12 -3.76
CA SER A 264 10.15 1.21 -4.33
C SER A 264 11.65 1.51 -4.42
N GLY A 265 12.40 1.22 -3.36
CA GLY A 265 13.87 1.36 -3.31
C GLY A 265 14.58 0.47 -4.34
N LEU A 266 14.13 -0.77 -4.54
CA LEU A 266 14.66 -1.68 -5.57
C LEU A 266 14.40 -1.13 -6.99
N PHE A 267 13.18 -0.67 -7.28
CA PHE A 267 12.86 -0.07 -8.58
C PHE A 267 13.63 1.24 -8.82
N GLU A 268 13.86 2.02 -7.76
CA GLU A 268 14.69 3.22 -7.82
C GLU A 268 16.17 2.89 -8.04
N ALA A 269 16.73 1.92 -7.31
CA ALA A 269 18.12 1.49 -7.40
C ALA A 269 18.44 0.82 -8.75
N THR A 270 17.52 0.00 -9.26
CA THR A 270 17.65 -0.65 -10.58
C THR A 270 17.28 0.27 -11.74
N GLY A 271 16.63 1.41 -11.47
CA GLY A 271 16.06 2.30 -12.48
C GLY A 271 14.92 1.67 -13.28
N LEU A 272 14.33 0.56 -12.79
CA LEU A 272 13.24 -0.12 -13.46
C LEU A 272 11.98 0.76 -13.43
N ARG A 273 11.35 0.93 -14.60
CA ARG A 273 10.14 1.71 -14.76
C ARG A 273 9.12 0.87 -15.51
N LEU A 274 7.94 0.69 -14.92
CA LEU A 274 6.87 -0.05 -15.58
C LEU A 274 6.31 0.75 -16.76
N PRO A 275 5.99 0.09 -17.89
CA PRO A 275 5.38 0.74 -19.03
C PRO A 275 4.01 1.33 -18.64
N ALA A 276 3.63 2.42 -19.31
CA ALA A 276 2.30 2.95 -19.12
C ALA A 276 1.27 2.07 -19.86
N VAL A 277 0.24 1.64 -19.15
CA VAL A 277 -0.81 0.78 -19.72
C VAL A 277 -2.05 1.59 -20.08
N ARG A 278 -2.89 1.07 -20.97
CA ARG A 278 -4.24 1.59 -21.19
C ARG A 278 -5.21 0.77 -20.36
N LEU A 279 -6.08 1.43 -19.62
CA LEU A 279 -7.18 0.78 -18.91
C LEU A 279 -8.51 1.30 -19.46
N PRO A 280 -9.53 0.43 -19.59
CA PRO A 280 -10.90 0.86 -19.79
C PRO A 280 -11.35 1.80 -18.68
N GLY A 281 -12.43 2.55 -18.93
CA GLY A 281 -13.02 3.39 -17.90
C GLY A 281 -13.68 2.56 -16.79
N ASP A 282 -13.84 3.16 -15.61
CA ASP A 282 -14.37 2.49 -14.41
C ASP A 282 -15.70 1.76 -14.66
N ALA A 283 -16.59 2.31 -15.50
CA ALA A 283 -17.86 1.67 -15.83
C ALA A 283 -17.71 0.36 -16.63
N GLU A 284 -16.72 0.29 -17.52
CA GLU A 284 -16.42 -0.92 -18.29
C GLU A 284 -15.73 -1.97 -17.42
N LEU A 285 -14.82 -1.53 -16.54
CA LEU A 285 -14.21 -2.41 -15.54
C LEU A 285 -15.24 -2.94 -14.55
N ALA A 286 -16.18 -2.11 -14.08
CA ALA A 286 -17.28 -2.54 -13.22
C ALA A 286 -18.25 -3.49 -13.93
N HIS A 287 -18.42 -3.37 -15.26
CA HIS A 287 -19.14 -4.37 -16.04
C HIS A 287 -18.39 -5.70 -16.04
N ALA A 288 -17.08 -5.69 -16.27
CA ALA A 288 -16.26 -6.92 -16.19
C ALA A 288 -16.31 -7.57 -14.79
N VAL A 289 -16.34 -6.79 -13.70
CA VAL A 289 -16.51 -7.34 -12.34
C VAL A 289 -17.84 -8.11 -12.19
N ARG A 290 -18.91 -7.68 -12.86
CA ARG A 290 -20.21 -8.38 -12.80
C ARG A 290 -20.18 -9.75 -13.48
N ASP A 291 -19.23 -9.96 -14.38
CA ASP A 291 -19.03 -11.23 -15.06
C ASP A 291 -18.15 -12.19 -14.23
N VAL A 292 -17.61 -11.76 -13.08
CA VAL A 292 -16.84 -12.61 -12.13
C VAL A 292 -17.81 -13.39 -11.22
N PRO A 293 -18.06 -14.70 -11.46
CA PRO A 293 -19.22 -15.38 -10.88
C PRO A 293 -19.11 -15.57 -9.37
N VAL A 294 -17.93 -15.95 -8.88
CA VAL A 294 -17.68 -16.24 -7.45
C VAL A 294 -17.71 -14.96 -6.62
N PHE A 295 -17.06 -13.89 -7.10
CA PHE A 295 -17.12 -12.57 -6.46
C PHE A 295 -18.56 -12.05 -6.36
N MET A 296 -19.31 -12.09 -7.47
CA MET A 296 -20.70 -11.65 -7.46
C MET A 296 -21.60 -12.55 -6.62
N ALA A 297 -21.28 -13.83 -6.47
CA ALA A 297 -21.97 -14.73 -5.55
C ALA A 297 -21.72 -14.35 -4.08
N ALA A 298 -20.50 -13.97 -3.72
CA ALA A 298 -20.16 -13.45 -2.40
C ALA A 298 -20.91 -12.13 -2.09
N VAL A 299 -20.98 -11.20 -3.06
CA VAL A 299 -21.78 -9.96 -2.93
C VAL A 299 -23.26 -10.29 -2.72
N ARG A 300 -23.84 -11.21 -3.50
CA ARG A 300 -25.25 -11.63 -3.32
C ARG A 300 -25.48 -12.30 -1.96
N LEU A 301 -24.53 -13.07 -1.44
CA LEU A 301 -24.60 -13.64 -0.09
C LEU A 301 -24.59 -12.58 1.00
N GLY A 302 -23.75 -11.55 0.87
CA GLY A 302 -23.77 -10.40 1.78
C GLY A 302 -25.14 -9.73 1.84
N HIS A 303 -25.72 -9.41 0.68
CA HIS A 303 -27.08 -8.85 0.61
C HIS A 303 -28.14 -9.81 1.15
N TRP A 304 -28.00 -11.11 0.87
CA TRP A 304 -28.90 -12.13 1.41
C TRP A 304 -28.85 -12.22 2.94
N CYS A 305 -27.70 -11.88 3.56
CA CYS A 305 -27.53 -11.88 5.01
C CYS A 305 -28.12 -10.65 5.72
N ALA A 306 -28.69 -9.67 5.01
CA ALA A 306 -29.18 -8.42 5.61
C ALA A 306 -30.16 -8.61 6.80
N ASP A 307 -31.05 -9.61 6.74
CA ASP A 307 -32.04 -9.90 7.79
C ASP A 307 -31.49 -10.75 8.97
N GLY A 308 -30.21 -11.13 8.93
CA GLY A 308 -29.54 -11.95 9.93
C GLY A 308 -29.85 -13.45 9.80
N ARG A 309 -28.86 -14.25 9.40
CA ARG A 309 -29.02 -15.68 9.07
C ARG A 309 -28.43 -16.58 10.14
N GLU A 310 -29.13 -17.66 10.52
CA GLU A 310 -28.67 -18.55 11.59
C GLU A 310 -27.51 -19.46 11.17
N LEU A 311 -26.49 -19.50 12.01
CA LEU A 311 -25.31 -20.35 11.89
C LEU A 311 -25.33 -21.51 12.91
N THR A 312 -24.47 -22.49 12.67
CA THR A 312 -24.08 -23.52 13.63
C THR A 312 -23.13 -22.94 14.69
N SER A 313 -22.80 -23.74 15.72
CA SER A 313 -21.76 -23.37 16.70
C SER A 313 -20.35 -23.26 16.11
N THR A 314 -20.16 -23.74 14.88
CA THR A 314 -18.88 -23.69 14.15
C THR A 314 -18.84 -22.57 13.10
N GLY A 315 -19.85 -21.68 13.06
CA GLY A 315 -19.87 -20.53 12.15
C GLY A 315 -20.32 -20.83 10.72
N VAL A 316 -20.91 -22.01 10.47
CA VAL A 316 -21.37 -22.44 9.12
C VAL A 316 -22.89 -22.32 9.03
N LEU A 317 -23.44 -22.04 7.85
CA LEU A 317 -24.89 -22.04 7.64
C LEU A 317 -25.51 -23.42 7.93
N ARG A 318 -26.67 -23.42 8.57
CA ARG A 318 -27.43 -24.68 8.76
C ARG A 318 -27.98 -25.19 7.42
N PRO A 319 -28.30 -26.49 7.29
CA PRO A 319 -28.69 -27.06 6.00
C PRO A 319 -29.94 -26.47 5.33
N GLU A 320 -30.88 -25.93 6.11
CA GLU A 320 -32.05 -25.25 5.55
C GLU A 320 -31.71 -23.83 5.02
N PRO A 321 -31.10 -22.93 5.82
CA PRO A 321 -30.58 -21.66 5.33
C PRO A 321 -29.60 -21.79 4.14
N ALA A 322 -28.73 -22.80 4.13
CA ALA A 322 -27.79 -23.01 3.04
C ALA A 322 -28.49 -23.33 1.70
N ARG A 323 -29.56 -24.13 1.73
CA ARG A 323 -30.36 -24.40 0.52
C ARG A 323 -31.10 -23.16 0.02
N GLN A 324 -31.59 -22.33 0.95
CA GLN A 324 -32.18 -21.04 0.61
C GLN A 324 -31.15 -20.12 -0.01
N ALA A 325 -29.94 -20.02 0.55
CA ALA A 325 -28.86 -19.22 0.01
C ALA A 325 -28.51 -19.61 -1.43
N ILE A 326 -28.37 -20.92 -1.73
CA ILE A 326 -28.07 -21.39 -3.09
C ILE A 326 -29.13 -20.93 -4.11
N GLU A 327 -30.41 -20.91 -3.73
CA GLU A 327 -31.51 -20.49 -4.61
C GLU A 327 -31.69 -18.97 -4.67
N GLU A 328 -31.81 -18.32 -3.51
CA GLU A 328 -32.14 -16.90 -3.36
C GLU A 328 -30.96 -15.97 -3.67
N ALA A 329 -29.72 -16.38 -3.34
CA ALA A 329 -28.50 -15.68 -3.75
C ALA A 329 -27.98 -16.18 -5.11
N GLU A 330 -28.74 -17.03 -5.81
CA GLU A 330 -28.45 -17.51 -7.17
C GLU A 330 -27.00 -18.05 -7.34
N LEU A 331 -26.53 -18.87 -6.39
CA LEU A 331 -25.15 -19.41 -6.43
C LEU A 331 -24.94 -20.38 -7.58
N TRP A 332 -26.02 -20.97 -8.10
CA TRP A 332 -26.01 -21.80 -9.31
C TRP A 332 -25.50 -21.09 -10.56
N ARG A 333 -25.40 -19.75 -10.56
CA ARG A 333 -24.79 -18.98 -11.65
C ARG A 333 -23.28 -19.15 -11.76
N ILE A 334 -22.62 -19.69 -10.74
CA ILE A 334 -21.19 -20.03 -10.80
C ILE A 334 -20.94 -21.19 -11.76
N ALA A 335 -21.85 -22.17 -11.78
CA ALA A 335 -21.79 -23.35 -12.66
C ALA A 335 -23.15 -23.56 -13.34
N PRO A 336 -23.53 -22.70 -14.30
CA PRO A 336 -24.87 -22.70 -14.89
C PRO A 336 -25.16 -23.97 -15.68
N ASP A 337 -24.16 -24.61 -16.27
CA ASP A 337 -24.34 -25.87 -17.00
C ASP A 337 -24.65 -27.05 -16.05
N ASP A 338 -24.04 -27.05 -14.87
CA ASP A 338 -24.25 -28.08 -13.85
C ASP A 338 -25.54 -27.88 -13.04
N TRP A 339 -25.92 -26.63 -12.76
CA TRP A 339 -26.98 -26.27 -11.80
C TRP A 339 -28.13 -25.44 -12.38
N GLY A 340 -28.07 -25.04 -13.64
CA GLY A 340 -29.01 -24.10 -14.27
C GLY A 340 -30.44 -24.64 -14.43
N ASN A 341 -30.63 -25.97 -14.49
CA ASN A 341 -31.97 -26.55 -14.57
C ASN A 341 -32.68 -26.51 -13.21
N PRO A 342 -33.83 -25.79 -13.08
CA PRO A 342 -34.53 -25.66 -11.80
C PRO A 342 -35.02 -26.99 -11.21
N ARG A 343 -35.42 -27.95 -12.05
CA ARG A 343 -35.91 -29.26 -11.58
C ARG A 343 -34.78 -30.10 -10.98
N ASP A 344 -33.64 -30.13 -11.66
CA ASP A 344 -32.49 -30.92 -11.22
C ASP A 344 -31.83 -30.29 -9.99
N ARG A 345 -31.76 -28.96 -9.94
CA ARG A 345 -31.32 -28.21 -8.78
C ARG A 345 -32.19 -28.46 -7.55
N ALA A 346 -33.52 -28.33 -7.67
CA ALA A 346 -34.44 -28.64 -6.57
C ALA A 346 -34.29 -30.09 -6.08
N ALA A 347 -34.08 -31.05 -6.98
CA ALA A 347 -33.85 -32.44 -6.64
C ALA A 347 -32.50 -32.67 -5.93
N ARG A 348 -31.42 -31.97 -6.33
CA ARG A 348 -30.12 -32.00 -5.64
C ARG A 348 -30.21 -31.37 -4.26
N LEU A 349 -30.78 -30.17 -4.14
CA LEU A 349 -30.94 -29.47 -2.86
C LEU A 349 -31.74 -30.32 -1.86
N ALA A 350 -32.79 -31.02 -2.30
CA ALA A 350 -33.58 -31.91 -1.44
C ALA A 350 -32.78 -33.10 -0.86
N ARG A 351 -31.67 -33.50 -1.49
CA ARG A 351 -30.81 -34.60 -1.04
C ARG A 351 -29.74 -34.17 -0.03
N ILE A 352 -29.44 -32.88 0.05
CA ILE A 352 -28.41 -32.34 0.96
C ILE A 352 -28.90 -32.45 2.42
N ARG A 353 -28.14 -33.14 3.27
CA ARG A 353 -28.47 -33.33 4.70
C ARG A 353 -27.41 -32.80 5.67
N GLY A 354 -26.27 -32.31 5.17
CA GLY A 354 -25.16 -31.79 5.97
C GLY A 354 -24.26 -30.87 5.14
N ALA A 355 -23.28 -30.26 5.79
CA ALA A 355 -22.40 -29.24 5.20
C ALA A 355 -21.62 -29.75 3.97
N GLY A 356 -21.07 -30.96 4.02
CA GLY A 356 -20.28 -31.53 2.90
C GLY A 356 -21.08 -31.89 1.63
N GLY A 357 -22.33 -31.44 1.50
CA GLY A 357 -23.09 -31.52 0.26
C GLY A 357 -23.40 -30.16 -0.36
N MET A 358 -22.76 -29.08 0.11
CA MET A 358 -23.02 -27.68 -0.25
C MET A 358 -21.87 -27.07 -1.06
N GLU A 359 -21.33 -27.82 -2.02
CA GLU A 359 -20.13 -27.44 -2.82
C GLU A 359 -20.21 -26.04 -3.45
N LEU A 360 -21.40 -25.57 -3.86
CA LEU A 360 -21.61 -24.23 -4.43
C LEU A 360 -21.56 -23.08 -3.40
N LEU A 361 -21.63 -23.39 -2.11
CA LEU A 361 -21.71 -22.40 -1.04
C LEU A 361 -20.35 -22.12 -0.42
N ASP A 362 -19.49 -23.13 -0.29
CA ASP A 362 -18.28 -23.06 0.53
C ASP A 362 -17.35 -21.91 0.09
N LEU A 363 -16.96 -21.88 -1.19
CA LEU A 363 -16.05 -20.86 -1.72
C LEU A 363 -16.66 -19.43 -1.70
N PRO A 364 -17.89 -19.18 -2.20
CA PRO A 364 -18.51 -17.85 -2.09
C PRO A 364 -18.74 -17.39 -0.65
N TRP A 365 -19.01 -18.31 0.28
CA TRP A 365 -19.19 -18.00 1.70
C TRP A 365 -17.88 -17.58 2.36
N GLU A 366 -16.79 -18.29 2.08
CA GLU A 366 -15.44 -17.92 2.50
C GLU A 366 -15.05 -16.54 1.97
N TRP A 367 -15.26 -16.29 0.67
CA TRP A 367 -14.98 -14.98 0.08
C TRP A 367 -15.82 -13.86 0.69
N ALA A 368 -17.11 -14.12 0.98
CA ALA A 368 -17.96 -13.13 1.62
C ALA A 368 -17.47 -12.75 3.02
N LEU A 369 -16.88 -13.70 3.76
CA LEU A 369 -16.25 -13.43 5.06
C LEU A 369 -14.91 -12.69 4.90
N ASN A 370 -14.03 -13.16 4.02
CA ASN A 370 -12.69 -12.59 3.82
C ASN A 370 -12.75 -11.17 3.26
N CYS A 371 -13.72 -10.88 2.39
CA CYS A 371 -13.94 -9.53 1.86
C CYS A 371 -14.73 -8.63 2.82
N GLY A 372 -15.21 -9.14 3.97
CA GLY A 372 -16.04 -8.38 4.91
C GLY A 372 -17.45 -8.05 4.39
N PHE A 373 -17.95 -8.78 3.39
CA PHE A 373 -19.32 -8.65 2.88
C PHE A 373 -20.34 -9.30 3.81
N VAL A 374 -19.90 -10.27 4.60
CA VAL A 374 -20.67 -10.92 5.66
C VAL A 374 -19.89 -10.81 6.96
N GLU A 375 -20.57 -10.35 8.01
CA GLU A 375 -20.04 -10.33 9.37
C GLU A 375 -20.80 -11.29 10.27
N VAL A 376 -20.09 -11.95 11.18
CA VAL A 376 -20.67 -12.94 12.09
C VAL A 376 -20.66 -12.41 13.52
N ASP A 377 -21.86 -12.27 14.09
CA ASP A 377 -22.04 -11.98 15.52
C ASP A 377 -22.74 -13.17 16.21
N GLY A 378 -21.98 -13.83 17.07
CA GLY A 378 -22.41 -15.03 17.79
C GLY A 378 -22.76 -16.20 16.85
N LYS A 379 -24.06 -16.46 16.69
CA LYS A 379 -24.60 -17.53 15.83
C LYS A 379 -25.43 -16.98 14.68
N ARG A 380 -25.23 -15.70 14.32
CA ARG A 380 -25.93 -15.06 13.21
C ARG A 380 -24.94 -14.36 12.29
N ALA A 381 -25.19 -14.45 10.99
CA ALA A 381 -24.47 -13.74 9.95
C ALA A 381 -25.30 -12.55 9.45
N TYR A 382 -24.69 -11.39 9.27
CA TYR A 382 -25.29 -10.15 8.81
C TYR A 382 -24.55 -9.64 7.58
N ALA A 383 -25.15 -8.69 6.85
CA ALA A 383 -24.43 -7.91 5.85
C ALA A 383 -23.30 -7.12 6.56
N GLY A 384 -22.09 -7.23 6.03
CA GLY A 384 -20.91 -6.54 6.56
C GLY A 384 -20.72 -5.15 5.97
N ASP A 385 -19.91 -4.32 6.63
CA ASP A 385 -19.70 -2.91 6.26
C ASP A 385 -18.97 -2.72 4.93
N ALA A 386 -18.23 -3.73 4.47
CA ALA A 386 -17.52 -3.69 3.19
C ALA A 386 -18.38 -4.13 1.99
N LEU A 387 -19.65 -4.51 2.21
CA LEU A 387 -20.56 -4.97 1.16
C LEU A 387 -20.87 -3.83 0.17
N PRO A 388 -20.48 -3.95 -1.12
CA PRO A 388 -20.81 -2.93 -2.10
C PRO A 388 -22.31 -2.91 -2.45
N ASP A 389 -22.84 -1.72 -2.75
CA ASP A 389 -24.12 -1.61 -3.45
C ASP A 389 -23.95 -2.16 -4.87
N LYS A 390 -24.77 -3.14 -5.24
CA LYS A 390 -24.75 -3.81 -6.55
C LYS A 390 -25.05 -2.86 -7.72
N GLU A 391 -25.72 -1.74 -7.45
CA GLU A 391 -26.07 -0.71 -8.44
C GLU A 391 -24.97 0.36 -8.57
N ASP A 392 -23.99 0.40 -7.65
CA ASP A 392 -22.89 1.37 -7.67
C ASP A 392 -21.63 0.75 -8.31
N ASP A 393 -21.37 1.13 -9.57
CA ASP A 393 -20.21 0.68 -10.35
C ASP A 393 -18.88 0.94 -9.65
N ALA A 394 -18.73 2.11 -9.00
CA ALA A 394 -17.47 2.51 -8.38
C ALA A 394 -17.22 1.72 -7.10
N ALA A 395 -18.25 1.54 -6.27
CA ALA A 395 -18.16 0.73 -5.06
C ALA A 395 -17.88 -0.75 -5.40
N LEU A 396 -18.52 -1.28 -6.45
CA LEU A 396 -18.32 -2.65 -6.89
C LEU A 396 -16.89 -2.90 -7.40
N LEU A 397 -16.36 -1.99 -8.22
CA LEU A 397 -14.98 -2.08 -8.72
C LEU A 397 -13.97 -1.98 -7.57
N ALA A 398 -14.15 -1.03 -6.66
CA ALA A 398 -13.26 -0.87 -5.51
C ALA A 398 -13.25 -2.12 -4.62
N ALA A 399 -14.42 -2.69 -4.31
CA ALA A 399 -14.53 -3.91 -3.52
C ALA A 399 -13.84 -5.11 -4.19
N TRP A 400 -13.92 -5.23 -5.53
CA TRP A 400 -13.18 -6.26 -6.27
C TRP A 400 -11.66 -6.03 -6.20
N GLN A 401 -11.19 -4.79 -6.35
CA GLN A 401 -9.77 -4.46 -6.25
C GLN A 401 -9.20 -4.76 -4.85
N GLU A 402 -9.98 -4.49 -3.80
CA GLU A 402 -9.62 -4.89 -2.42
C GLU A 402 -9.55 -6.40 -2.25
N ALA A 403 -10.52 -7.13 -2.81
CA ALA A 403 -10.56 -8.58 -2.72
C ALA A 403 -9.35 -9.23 -3.41
N VAL A 404 -8.97 -8.73 -4.59
CA VAL A 404 -7.73 -9.15 -5.28
C VAL A 404 -6.50 -8.80 -4.45
N ALA A 405 -6.46 -7.61 -3.84
CA ALA A 405 -5.34 -7.21 -3.01
C ALA A 405 -5.19 -8.08 -1.76
N GLY A 406 -6.31 -8.46 -1.13
CA GLY A 406 -6.32 -9.41 -0.02
C GLY A 406 -5.87 -10.82 -0.43
N ALA A 407 -6.34 -11.31 -1.58
CA ALA A 407 -5.92 -12.61 -2.11
C ALA A 407 -4.43 -12.64 -2.48
N ALA A 408 -3.85 -11.51 -2.90
CA ALA A 408 -2.41 -11.43 -3.20
C ALA A 408 -1.52 -11.73 -1.98
N VAL A 409 -1.99 -11.44 -0.77
CA VAL A 409 -1.29 -11.79 0.48
C VAL A 409 -1.32 -13.31 0.71
N GLU A 410 -2.47 -13.96 0.47
CA GLU A 410 -2.61 -15.42 0.59
C GLU A 410 -1.80 -16.19 -0.48
N LEU A 411 -1.69 -15.63 -1.69
CA LEU A 411 -0.91 -16.18 -2.80
C LEU A 411 0.62 -16.03 -2.65
N SER A 412 1.11 -15.47 -1.54
CA SER A 412 2.53 -15.14 -1.37
C SER A 412 3.08 -14.28 -2.53
N LEU A 413 2.23 -13.39 -3.08
CA LEU A 413 2.69 -12.30 -3.96
C LEU A 413 3.32 -11.15 -3.16
N SER A 414 3.36 -11.29 -1.82
CA SER A 414 4.19 -10.51 -0.90
C SER A 414 5.62 -11.08 -0.82
N VAL A 415 6.62 -10.20 -0.79
CA VAL A 415 8.04 -10.54 -0.60
C VAL A 415 8.23 -11.20 0.78
N PRO A 416 8.83 -12.39 0.89
CA PRO A 416 9.05 -13.05 2.16
C PRO A 416 10.29 -12.50 2.89
N VAL A 417 10.18 -12.31 4.22
CA VAL A 417 11.32 -12.13 5.12
C VAL A 417 11.66 -13.51 5.70
N LEU A 418 12.91 -13.98 5.54
CA LEU A 418 13.38 -15.25 6.10
C LEU A 418 14.65 -15.03 6.94
N ASP A 419 14.62 -15.49 8.19
CA ASP A 419 15.71 -15.34 9.17
C ASP A 419 16.32 -16.68 9.64
N GLY A 420 17.49 -16.57 10.28
CA GLY A 420 18.05 -17.62 11.13
C GLY A 420 18.96 -18.64 10.43
N PRO A 421 19.14 -19.87 10.98
CA PRO A 421 20.17 -20.83 10.56
C PRO A 421 20.05 -21.34 9.10
N LEU A 422 18.97 -20.95 8.42
CA LEU A 422 18.74 -21.13 6.99
C LEU A 422 19.41 -20.03 6.14
N ALA A 423 20.11 -19.07 6.75
CA ALA A 423 20.88 -18.02 6.07
C ALA A 423 21.97 -18.57 5.11
N ALA A 424 22.39 -19.83 5.24
CA ALA A 424 23.31 -20.46 4.29
C ALA A 424 22.64 -20.88 2.97
N LEU A 425 21.30 -20.96 2.92
CA LEU A 425 20.53 -21.13 1.68
C LEU A 425 20.33 -19.80 0.92
N ARG A 426 20.62 -18.67 1.57
CA ARG A 426 20.53 -17.32 0.98
C ARG A 426 21.42 -17.16 -0.25
N GLU A 427 22.63 -17.73 -0.25
CA GLU A 427 23.51 -17.73 -1.43
C GLU A 427 22.97 -18.51 -2.65
N LEU A 428 21.90 -19.30 -2.49
CA LEU A 428 21.27 -20.02 -3.62
C LEU A 428 19.93 -19.38 -4.06
N ILE A 429 19.37 -18.45 -3.28
CA ILE A 429 17.98 -17.96 -3.43
C ILE A 429 17.92 -16.41 -3.46
N ASP A 430 19.05 -15.71 -3.35
CA ASP A 430 19.15 -14.25 -3.17
C ASP A 430 18.74 -13.34 -4.36
N GLU A 431 18.18 -13.83 -5.48
CA GLU A 431 17.96 -12.96 -6.66
C GLU A 431 16.66 -13.19 -7.46
N ALA A 432 15.50 -13.34 -6.82
CA ALA A 432 14.24 -13.03 -7.55
C ALA A 432 13.07 -12.73 -6.60
N PRO A 433 12.17 -11.79 -6.95
CA PRO A 433 10.76 -11.93 -6.56
C PRO A 433 10.30 -13.35 -6.93
N PRO A 434 9.29 -13.92 -6.27
CA PRO A 434 8.74 -15.21 -6.74
C PRO A 434 8.53 -15.09 -8.25
N LEU A 435 9.09 -16.01 -9.06
CA LEU A 435 9.13 -15.87 -10.53
C LEU A 435 7.74 -15.57 -11.11
N VAL A 436 6.69 -15.97 -10.40
CA VAL A 436 5.29 -15.61 -10.62
C VAL A 436 5.02 -14.09 -10.55
N PHE A 437 5.57 -13.34 -9.59
CA PHE A 437 5.47 -11.89 -9.54
C PHE A 437 6.20 -11.22 -10.72
N LEU A 438 7.40 -11.69 -11.08
CA LEU A 438 8.11 -11.20 -12.28
C LEU A 438 7.32 -11.50 -13.56
N MET A 439 6.72 -12.68 -13.64
CA MET A 439 5.81 -13.08 -14.71
C MET A 439 4.61 -12.13 -14.79
N LEU A 440 3.99 -11.78 -13.65
CA LEU A 440 2.88 -10.83 -13.60
C LEU A 440 3.31 -9.41 -14.01
N LEU A 441 4.50 -8.96 -13.61
CA LEU A 441 5.08 -7.69 -14.06
C LEU A 441 5.33 -7.69 -15.58
N HIS A 442 5.81 -8.80 -16.14
CA HIS A 442 5.99 -8.95 -17.57
C HIS A 442 4.64 -8.91 -18.29
N ALA A 443 3.66 -9.70 -17.83
CA ALA A 443 2.32 -9.73 -18.39
C ALA A 443 1.59 -8.37 -18.29
N TYR A 444 1.85 -7.60 -17.23
CA TYR A 444 1.35 -6.24 -17.04
C TYR A 444 1.83 -5.31 -18.15
N GLY A 445 3.10 -5.45 -18.56
CA GLY A 445 3.72 -4.60 -19.56
C GLY A 445 3.48 -4.98 -21.02
N LEU A 446 2.88 -6.14 -21.30
CA LEU A 446 2.57 -6.56 -22.66
C LEU A 446 1.51 -5.63 -23.31
N PRO A 447 1.52 -5.46 -24.64
CA PRO A 447 0.42 -4.79 -25.34
C PRO A 447 -0.93 -5.45 -25.06
N ASP A 448 -2.02 -4.70 -25.19
CA ASP A 448 -3.37 -5.22 -25.00
C ASP A 448 -3.65 -6.39 -25.96
N GLY A 449 -4.08 -7.54 -25.41
CA GLY A 449 -4.44 -8.73 -26.18
C GLY A 449 -3.32 -9.76 -26.39
N GLU A 450 -2.07 -9.41 -26.09
CA GLU A 450 -0.91 -10.31 -26.21
C GLU A 450 -0.83 -11.32 -25.07
N TRP A 451 -0.27 -12.50 -25.38
CA TRP A 451 -0.10 -13.61 -24.44
C TRP A 451 1.36 -13.73 -23.98
N LEU A 452 1.57 -14.03 -22.70
CA LEU A 452 2.85 -14.41 -22.14
C LEU A 452 3.02 -15.93 -22.23
N ASP A 453 4.08 -16.39 -22.89
CA ASP A 453 4.50 -17.79 -22.87
C ASP A 453 5.15 -18.11 -21.51
N VAL A 454 4.39 -18.80 -20.65
CA VAL A 454 4.77 -19.09 -19.27
C VAL A 454 5.86 -20.14 -19.22
N ALA A 455 5.74 -21.19 -20.04
CA ALA A 455 6.71 -22.28 -20.08
C ALA A 455 8.09 -21.75 -20.50
N ARG A 456 8.14 -20.89 -21.53
CA ARG A 456 9.36 -20.22 -21.94
C ARG A 456 9.86 -19.26 -20.86
N HIS A 457 9.00 -18.46 -20.25
CA HIS A 457 9.40 -17.50 -19.23
C HIS A 457 10.03 -18.18 -18.00
N LEU A 458 9.43 -19.27 -17.53
CA LEU A 458 9.98 -20.09 -16.44
C LEU A 458 11.28 -20.79 -16.87
N ALA A 459 11.37 -21.28 -18.11
CA ALA A 459 12.60 -21.89 -18.64
C ALA A 459 13.77 -20.91 -18.73
N ASP A 460 13.51 -19.69 -19.20
CA ASP A 460 14.47 -18.58 -19.25
C ASP A 460 14.90 -18.20 -17.82
N GLY A 461 13.98 -18.18 -16.85
CA GLY A 461 14.27 -17.93 -15.43
C GLY A 461 15.15 -18.98 -14.75
N LEU A 462 15.21 -20.20 -15.30
CA LEU A 462 16.07 -21.29 -14.82
C LEU A 462 17.42 -21.35 -15.56
N GLU A 463 17.70 -20.42 -16.48
CA GLU A 463 18.95 -20.38 -17.23
C GLU A 463 20.14 -20.19 -16.27
N GLY A 464 21.12 -21.09 -16.31
CA GLY A 464 22.29 -21.08 -15.41
C GLY A 464 22.32 -22.18 -14.34
N LEU A 465 21.19 -22.81 -14.03
CA LEU A 465 21.14 -23.99 -13.16
C LEU A 465 21.51 -25.27 -13.93
N ALA A 466 22.51 -26.01 -13.43
CA ALA A 466 22.90 -27.29 -14.02
C ALA A 466 21.77 -28.33 -13.95
N GLU A 467 21.67 -29.20 -14.97
CA GLU A 467 20.71 -30.31 -14.97
C GLU A 467 20.97 -31.26 -13.78
N GLY A 468 19.91 -31.59 -13.04
CA GLY A 468 19.96 -32.46 -11.87
C GLY A 468 18.81 -32.24 -10.89
N PRO A 469 18.81 -32.94 -9.74
CA PRO A 469 17.69 -32.97 -8.80
C PRO A 469 17.28 -31.60 -8.23
N ALA A 470 18.23 -30.66 -8.12
CA ALA A 470 17.95 -29.30 -7.65
C ALA A 470 17.13 -28.50 -8.67
N ARG A 471 17.46 -28.60 -9.96
CA ARG A 471 16.70 -27.96 -11.04
C ARG A 471 15.30 -28.55 -11.15
N GLU A 472 15.16 -29.86 -10.98
CA GLU A 472 13.86 -30.54 -10.94
C GLU A 472 13.00 -30.08 -9.75
N LEU A 473 13.57 -29.99 -8.55
CA LEU A 473 12.85 -29.52 -7.37
C LEU A 473 12.39 -28.06 -7.52
N VAL A 474 13.24 -27.17 -7.99
CA VAL A 474 12.88 -25.77 -8.23
C VAL A 474 11.78 -25.68 -9.29
N SER A 475 11.88 -26.46 -10.37
CA SER A 475 10.83 -26.51 -11.39
C SER A 475 9.48 -26.94 -10.82
N LEU A 476 9.44 -27.98 -9.97
CA LEU A 476 8.20 -28.45 -9.35
C LEU A 476 7.57 -27.41 -8.41
N LEU A 477 8.39 -26.75 -7.58
CA LEU A 477 7.92 -25.68 -6.69
C LEU A 477 7.36 -24.49 -7.47
N LEU A 478 8.00 -24.11 -8.58
CA LEU A 478 7.52 -23.04 -9.46
C LEU A 478 6.22 -23.39 -10.16
N THR A 479 6.06 -24.63 -10.61
CA THR A 479 4.80 -25.11 -11.19
C THR A 479 3.68 -25.08 -10.16
N GLU A 480 3.91 -25.59 -8.94
CA GLU A 480 2.92 -25.57 -7.86
C GLU A 480 2.50 -24.13 -7.49
N GLN A 481 3.47 -23.21 -7.39
CA GLN A 481 3.19 -21.80 -7.10
C GLN A 481 2.45 -21.11 -8.24
N TYR A 482 2.80 -21.42 -9.50
CA TYR A 482 2.11 -20.92 -10.68
C TYR A 482 0.66 -21.41 -10.70
N ASP A 483 0.43 -22.71 -10.51
CA ASP A 483 -0.91 -23.31 -10.56
C ASP A 483 -1.83 -22.67 -9.52
N SER A 484 -1.35 -22.50 -8.28
CA SER A 484 -2.10 -21.81 -7.21
C SER A 484 -2.44 -20.35 -7.56
N THR A 485 -1.49 -19.64 -8.17
CA THR A 485 -1.70 -18.25 -8.60
C THR A 485 -2.65 -18.18 -9.80
N ALA A 486 -2.53 -19.11 -10.74
CA ALA A 486 -3.34 -19.19 -11.93
C ALA A 486 -4.81 -19.43 -11.59
N GLU A 487 -5.08 -20.45 -10.75
CA GLU A 487 -6.42 -20.75 -10.24
C GLU A 487 -7.05 -19.52 -9.58
N THR A 488 -6.29 -18.80 -8.76
CA THR A 488 -6.82 -17.62 -8.07
C THR A 488 -7.07 -16.46 -9.03
N LEU A 489 -6.16 -16.16 -9.96
CA LEU A 489 -6.36 -15.10 -10.95
C LEU A 489 -7.55 -15.39 -11.87
N GLU A 490 -7.77 -16.65 -12.23
CA GLU A 490 -8.94 -17.08 -13.01
C GLU A 490 -10.23 -16.89 -12.20
N LEU A 491 -10.25 -17.28 -10.92
CA LEU A 491 -11.40 -17.09 -10.03
C LEU A 491 -11.80 -15.61 -9.88
N PHE A 492 -10.82 -14.70 -9.91
CA PHE A 492 -11.06 -13.26 -9.91
C PHE A 492 -11.39 -12.68 -11.29
N GLY A 493 -11.30 -13.46 -12.37
CA GLY A 493 -11.38 -12.94 -13.75
C GLY A 493 -10.24 -11.98 -14.09
N ALA A 494 -9.12 -12.06 -13.36
CA ALA A 494 -7.94 -11.23 -13.52
C ALA A 494 -7.01 -11.71 -14.63
N ALA A 495 -7.03 -13.01 -14.95
CA ALA A 495 -6.24 -13.57 -16.05
C ALA A 495 -7.04 -14.59 -16.85
N GLU A 496 -6.66 -14.72 -18.11
CA GLU A 496 -7.06 -15.82 -18.99
C GLU A 496 -5.86 -16.73 -19.20
N PHE A 497 -6.15 -18.01 -19.42
CA PHE A 497 -5.17 -19.07 -19.57
C PHE A 497 -5.49 -19.89 -20.82
N GLU A 498 -4.47 -20.25 -21.58
CA GLU A 498 -4.60 -21.12 -22.76
C GLU A 498 -3.64 -22.30 -22.60
N GLY A 499 -4.21 -23.51 -22.51
CA GLY A 499 -3.48 -24.79 -22.53
C GLY A 499 -3.64 -25.47 -23.88
N ASP A 500 -2.61 -26.19 -24.32
CA ASP A 500 -2.67 -26.95 -25.57
C ASP A 500 -3.53 -28.22 -25.38
N GLU A 501 -4.83 -28.12 -25.67
CA GLU A 501 -5.71 -29.30 -25.80
C GLU A 501 -5.55 -29.99 -27.18
N ASP A 502 -4.79 -29.41 -28.13
CA ASP A 502 -4.87 -29.76 -29.55
C ASP A 502 -3.71 -30.63 -30.10
N LEU A 503 -2.72 -31.04 -29.29
CA LEU A 503 -1.64 -31.95 -29.72
C LEU A 503 -1.85 -33.44 -29.44
N VAL A 504 -3.09 -33.93 -29.49
CA VAL A 504 -3.38 -35.38 -29.55
C VAL A 504 -3.85 -35.81 -30.95
N ASP A 505 -3.06 -35.50 -31.98
CA ASP A 505 -3.19 -36.13 -33.31
C ASP A 505 -1.89 -36.81 -33.72
N ASP A 506 -1.74 -38.08 -33.31
CA ASP A 506 -1.26 -39.21 -34.12
C ASP A 506 -1.01 -40.43 -33.22
N GLY A 507 -2.09 -41.09 -32.78
CA GLY A 507 -2.12 -42.54 -32.53
C GLY A 507 -1.15 -43.16 -31.50
N VAL A 508 -0.45 -42.40 -30.67
CA VAL A 508 0.39 -42.93 -29.58
C VAL A 508 -0.27 -42.59 -28.24
N PRO A 509 -0.62 -43.57 -27.40
CA PRO A 509 -1.11 -43.29 -26.06
C PRO A 509 0.02 -42.62 -25.27
N ALA A 510 -0.25 -41.45 -24.69
CA ALA A 510 0.63 -40.86 -23.68
C ALA A 510 0.86 -41.88 -22.55
N PRO A 511 2.09 -41.97 -21.99
CA PRO A 511 2.35 -42.84 -20.85
C PRO A 511 1.44 -42.44 -19.68
N PRO A 512 1.00 -43.40 -18.85
CA PRO A 512 0.13 -43.10 -17.72
C PRO A 512 0.87 -42.18 -16.75
N ALA A 513 0.24 -41.07 -16.39
CA ALA A 513 0.68 -40.19 -15.31
C ALA A 513 0.51 -40.91 -13.96
N ASP A 514 1.48 -41.73 -13.60
CA ASP A 514 1.57 -42.30 -12.25
C ASP A 514 2.27 -41.31 -11.32
N GLY A 515 1.50 -40.34 -10.83
CA GLY A 515 1.85 -39.36 -9.79
C GLY A 515 0.63 -38.50 -9.45
N PRO A 516 0.39 -38.11 -8.19
CA PRO A 516 -0.80 -37.33 -7.86
C PRO A 516 -0.67 -35.90 -8.40
N GLY A 517 -1.44 -35.58 -9.43
CA GLY A 517 -1.74 -34.21 -9.89
C GLY A 517 -0.78 -33.65 -10.95
N GLY A 518 -0.85 -34.14 -12.19
CA GLY A 518 -0.17 -33.54 -13.34
C GLY A 518 -1.19 -32.98 -14.34
N LEU A 519 -1.62 -31.74 -14.12
CA LEU A 519 -2.01 -30.84 -15.22
C LEU A 519 -0.71 -30.13 -15.62
N LEU A 520 -0.36 -30.14 -16.91
CA LEU A 520 0.71 -29.26 -17.37
C LEU A 520 0.25 -27.81 -17.15
N PRO A 521 1.11 -26.90 -16.67
CA PRO A 521 0.74 -25.50 -16.51
C PRO A 521 0.22 -24.95 -17.85
N ALA A 522 -0.80 -24.11 -17.82
CA ALA A 522 -1.26 -23.40 -19.02
C ALA A 522 -0.04 -22.76 -19.71
N GLU A 523 0.17 -23.08 -20.99
CA GLU A 523 1.37 -22.64 -21.71
C GLU A 523 1.40 -21.11 -21.86
N ARG A 524 0.22 -20.49 -21.88
CA ARG A 524 0.07 -19.04 -22.10
C ARG A 524 -0.85 -18.40 -21.07
N LEU A 525 -0.42 -17.24 -20.56
CA LEU A 525 -1.14 -16.38 -19.62
C LEU A 525 -1.39 -15.02 -20.24
N ARG A 526 -2.57 -14.43 -20.02
CA ARG A 526 -2.87 -13.04 -20.37
C ARG A 526 -3.65 -12.37 -19.26
N LEU A 527 -3.18 -11.20 -18.79
CA LEU A 527 -3.97 -10.38 -17.87
C LEU A 527 -5.16 -9.74 -18.59
N THR A 528 -6.34 -9.87 -18.00
CA THR A 528 -7.53 -9.12 -18.44
C THR A 528 -7.36 -7.64 -18.12
N PRO A 529 -8.14 -6.73 -18.73
CA PRO A 529 -8.15 -5.32 -18.31
C PRO A 529 -8.46 -5.15 -16.82
N LEU A 530 -9.31 -6.04 -16.29
CA LEU A 530 -9.66 -6.10 -14.87
C LEU A 530 -8.46 -6.54 -14.02
N GLY A 531 -7.73 -7.59 -14.42
CA GLY A 531 -6.49 -8.02 -13.76
C GLY A 531 -5.37 -6.99 -13.79
N ARG A 532 -5.19 -6.28 -14.91
CA ARG A 532 -4.25 -5.14 -14.98
C ARG A 532 -4.65 -4.02 -14.02
N SER A 533 -5.95 -3.73 -13.90
CA SER A 533 -6.46 -2.76 -12.93
C SER A 533 -6.16 -3.19 -11.49
N GLY A 534 -6.42 -4.45 -11.13
CA GLY A 534 -6.12 -5.00 -9.80
C GLY A 534 -4.63 -5.01 -9.47
N LEU A 535 -3.80 -5.52 -10.37
CA LEU A 535 -2.34 -5.54 -10.20
C LEU A 535 -1.77 -4.12 -10.10
N ARG A 536 -2.32 -3.16 -10.85
CA ARG A 536 -1.93 -1.76 -10.71
C ARG A 536 -2.20 -1.23 -9.32
N VAL A 537 -3.35 -1.53 -8.71
CA VAL A 537 -3.66 -1.09 -7.34
C VAL A 537 -2.63 -1.62 -6.35
N LEU A 538 -2.25 -2.90 -6.50
CA LEU A 538 -1.18 -3.52 -5.70
C LEU A 538 0.16 -2.80 -5.86
N LEU A 539 0.58 -2.54 -7.10
CA LEU A 539 1.84 -1.87 -7.40
C LEU A 539 1.87 -0.44 -6.83
N VAL A 540 0.80 0.32 -7.02
CA VAL A 540 0.70 1.69 -6.49
C VAL A 540 0.71 1.70 -4.97
N ARG A 541 0.05 0.75 -4.30
CA ARG A 541 0.09 0.60 -2.84
C ARG A 541 1.49 0.27 -2.34
N ALA A 542 2.24 -0.54 -3.09
CA ALA A 542 3.64 -0.85 -2.80
C ALA A 542 4.61 0.31 -3.13
N GLY A 543 4.11 1.47 -3.52
CA GLY A 543 4.92 2.64 -3.89
C GLY A 543 5.53 2.55 -5.29
N VAL A 544 5.21 1.52 -6.09
CA VAL A 544 5.73 1.34 -7.44
C VAL A 544 4.93 2.21 -8.43
N PRO A 545 5.58 3.13 -9.16
CA PRO A 545 4.89 3.93 -10.18
C PRO A 545 4.37 3.04 -11.32
N ALA A 546 3.04 3.01 -11.49
CA ALA A 546 2.35 2.28 -12.55
C ALA A 546 1.44 3.23 -13.36
N PRO A 547 2.00 3.99 -14.33
CA PRO A 547 1.26 5.02 -15.06
C PRO A 547 0.16 4.43 -15.96
N VAL A 548 -0.94 5.16 -16.12
CA VAL A 548 -2.06 4.79 -17.00
C VAL A 548 -2.28 5.87 -18.03
N ILE A 549 -2.25 5.49 -19.31
CA ILE A 549 -2.47 6.40 -20.41
C ILE A 549 -3.94 6.84 -20.43
N GLY A 550 -4.18 8.14 -20.40
CA GLY A 550 -5.50 8.78 -20.41
C GLY A 550 -6.03 9.15 -19.03
N SER A 551 -5.34 8.77 -17.95
CA SER A 551 -5.72 9.11 -16.57
C SER A 551 -5.74 10.63 -16.34
N LEU A 552 -4.84 11.36 -17.00
CA LEU A 552 -4.71 12.82 -16.84
C LEU A 552 -5.52 13.57 -17.90
N ALA A 553 -6.36 12.92 -18.70
CA ALA A 553 -7.10 13.60 -19.77
C ALA A 553 -7.89 14.82 -19.28
N ARG A 554 -8.43 14.76 -18.04
CA ARG A 554 -9.18 15.85 -17.38
C ARG A 554 -8.36 16.69 -16.40
N ALA A 555 -7.12 16.31 -16.11
CA ALA A 555 -6.23 17.00 -15.16
C ALA A 555 -5.90 18.43 -15.61
N ASP A 556 -5.46 19.29 -14.69
CA ASP A 556 -4.92 20.59 -15.08
C ASP A 556 -3.49 20.45 -15.65
N ALA A 557 -2.93 21.54 -16.21
CA ALA A 557 -1.58 21.49 -16.76
C ALA A 557 -0.49 21.32 -15.68
N ARG A 558 -0.75 21.68 -14.43
CA ARG A 558 0.21 21.58 -13.32
C ARG A 558 0.39 20.11 -12.92
N GLU A 559 -0.72 19.39 -12.80
CA GLU A 559 -0.78 17.95 -12.55
C GLU A 559 -0.11 17.17 -13.70
N LEU A 560 -0.49 17.46 -14.96
CA LEU A 560 0.11 16.82 -16.11
C LEU A 560 1.64 17.01 -16.14
N LEU A 561 2.13 18.25 -16.05
CA LEU A 561 3.56 18.54 -16.10
C LEU A 561 4.37 17.87 -14.98
N ALA A 562 3.77 17.67 -13.81
CA ALA A 562 4.40 16.95 -12.70
C ALA A 562 4.47 15.44 -12.98
N ALA A 563 3.44 14.87 -13.61
CA ALA A 563 3.38 13.43 -13.90
C ALA A 563 4.24 13.01 -15.11
N LEU A 564 4.51 13.92 -16.06
CA LEU A 564 5.24 13.57 -17.29
C LEU A 564 6.65 12.98 -17.04
N THR A 565 7.29 13.32 -15.91
CA THR A 565 8.60 12.75 -15.55
C THR A 565 8.54 11.29 -15.10
N SER A 566 7.35 10.79 -14.77
CA SER A 566 7.12 9.43 -14.29
C SER A 566 6.87 8.43 -15.42
N TYR A 567 6.68 8.88 -16.66
CA TYR A 567 6.50 8.00 -17.81
C TYR A 567 7.86 7.51 -18.33
N PRO A 568 8.04 6.19 -18.53
CA PRO A 568 9.32 5.62 -18.99
C PRO A 568 9.65 5.93 -20.45
N SER A 569 8.61 6.10 -21.28
CA SER A 569 8.73 6.24 -22.72
C SER A 569 8.22 7.60 -23.18
N GLU A 570 8.97 8.25 -24.07
CA GLU A 570 8.51 9.47 -24.75
C GLU A 570 7.21 9.23 -25.55
N ALA A 571 7.00 8.01 -26.06
CA ALA A 571 5.79 7.66 -26.80
C ALA A 571 4.55 7.63 -25.89
N ASP A 572 4.66 7.00 -24.71
CA ASP A 572 3.55 6.92 -23.75
C ASP A 572 3.20 8.30 -23.22
N ALA A 573 4.24 9.06 -22.91
CA ALA A 573 4.11 10.38 -22.37
C ALA A 573 3.55 11.36 -23.45
N ALA A 574 3.84 11.15 -24.74
CA ALA A 574 3.18 11.85 -25.84
C ALA A 574 1.71 11.42 -26.03
N ALA A 575 1.40 10.14 -25.83
CA ALA A 575 0.02 9.65 -25.88
C ALA A 575 -0.84 10.26 -24.76
N GLU A 576 -0.30 10.42 -23.54
CA GLU A 576 -0.97 11.13 -22.45
C GLU A 576 -1.25 12.59 -22.82
N VAL A 577 -0.24 13.28 -23.35
CA VAL A 577 -0.39 14.67 -23.81
C VAL A 577 -1.44 14.79 -24.92
N ALA A 578 -1.49 13.85 -25.84
CA ALA A 578 -2.51 13.84 -26.90
C ALA A 578 -3.93 13.65 -26.33
N GLY A 579 -4.10 12.73 -25.37
CA GLY A 579 -5.37 12.50 -24.66
C GLY A 579 -5.81 13.73 -23.87
N TRP A 580 -4.87 14.40 -23.19
CA TRP A 580 -5.09 15.70 -22.56
C TRP A 580 -5.55 16.72 -23.62
N LEU A 581 -4.76 16.97 -24.67
CA LEU A 581 -5.10 17.99 -25.67
C LEU A 581 -6.45 17.77 -26.36
N ALA A 582 -6.90 16.52 -26.55
CA ALA A 582 -8.17 16.20 -27.20
C ALA A 582 -9.39 16.86 -26.51
N GLY A 583 -9.32 17.14 -25.20
CA GLY A 583 -10.39 17.77 -24.44
C GLY A 583 -10.38 19.31 -24.42
N ARG A 584 -9.41 19.98 -25.07
CA ARG A 584 -9.18 21.42 -24.90
C ARG A 584 -8.82 22.13 -26.22
N SER A 585 -9.04 23.45 -26.28
CA SER A 585 -8.47 24.24 -27.38
C SER A 585 -6.97 24.46 -27.19
N ALA A 586 -6.20 24.57 -28.27
CA ALA A 586 -4.76 24.84 -28.19
C ALA A 586 -4.44 26.18 -27.48
N THR A 587 -5.34 27.17 -27.60
CA THR A 587 -5.19 28.46 -26.90
C THR A 587 -5.36 28.30 -25.39
N ASP A 588 -6.39 27.60 -24.95
CA ASP A 588 -6.63 27.35 -23.51
C ASP A 588 -5.53 26.49 -22.91
N ALA A 589 -5.08 25.47 -23.66
CA ALA A 589 -3.95 24.64 -23.28
C ALA A 589 -2.68 25.48 -23.09
N ALA A 590 -2.35 26.36 -24.04
CA ALA A 590 -1.19 27.25 -23.93
C ALA A 590 -1.24 28.15 -22.69
N VAL A 591 -2.42 28.71 -22.37
CA VAL A 591 -2.61 29.52 -21.16
C VAL A 591 -2.38 28.67 -19.91
N GLN A 592 -3.01 27.50 -19.80
CA GLN A 592 -2.86 26.62 -18.64
C GLN A 592 -1.40 26.21 -18.41
N VAL A 593 -0.68 25.85 -19.48
CA VAL A 593 0.73 25.42 -19.37
C VAL A 593 1.63 26.55 -18.89
N VAL A 594 1.43 27.76 -19.43
CA VAL A 594 2.19 28.94 -19.03
C VAL A 594 1.88 29.32 -17.59
N ASP A 595 0.61 29.31 -17.19
CA ASP A 595 0.20 29.66 -15.82
C ASP A 595 0.70 28.62 -14.79
N ALA A 596 0.75 27.34 -15.16
CA ALA A 596 1.32 26.27 -14.32
C ALA A 596 2.82 26.44 -14.02
N CYS A 597 3.52 27.28 -14.79
CA CYS A 597 4.95 27.56 -14.64
C CYS A 597 5.28 28.70 -13.66
N ASP A 598 4.28 29.36 -13.08
CA ASP A 598 4.49 30.40 -12.07
C ASP A 598 5.15 29.86 -10.79
N GLY A 599 5.90 30.72 -10.09
CA GLY A 599 6.63 30.42 -8.87
C GLY A 599 8.16 30.29 -9.07
N THR A 600 8.89 30.06 -7.98
CA THR A 600 10.36 30.01 -7.96
C THR A 600 10.93 28.81 -7.18
N GLU A 601 10.06 27.94 -6.68
CA GLU A 601 10.45 26.76 -5.91
C GLU A 601 10.95 25.62 -6.82
N PRO A 602 11.65 24.61 -6.29
CA PRO A 602 12.18 23.49 -7.08
C PRO A 602 11.11 22.76 -7.94
N ALA A 603 9.89 22.58 -7.44
CA ALA A 603 8.80 21.99 -8.23
C ALA A 603 8.32 22.89 -9.37
N ASP A 604 8.38 24.22 -9.21
CA ASP A 604 8.06 25.16 -10.29
C ASP A 604 9.12 25.10 -11.39
N ALA A 605 10.40 24.96 -11.00
CA ALA A 605 11.51 24.75 -11.93
C ALA A 605 11.33 23.46 -12.74
N LEU A 606 10.97 22.34 -12.10
CA LEU A 606 10.67 21.08 -12.80
C LEU A 606 9.54 21.25 -13.83
N ARG A 607 8.44 21.90 -13.45
CA ARG A 607 7.35 22.20 -14.40
C ARG A 607 7.82 23.04 -15.58
N ARG A 608 8.62 24.08 -15.34
CA ARG A 608 9.20 24.92 -16.40
C ARG A 608 10.14 24.16 -17.34
N LEU A 609 10.85 23.14 -16.84
CA LEU A 609 11.70 22.28 -17.66
C LEU A 609 10.87 21.33 -18.55
N GLN A 610 9.70 20.88 -18.07
CA GLN A 610 8.79 20.02 -18.83
C GLN A 610 7.88 20.79 -19.80
N ALA A 611 7.55 22.04 -19.49
CA ALA A 611 6.64 22.88 -20.27
C ALA A 611 6.97 22.97 -21.77
N PRO A 612 8.24 23.07 -22.22
CA PRO A 612 8.57 23.10 -23.64
C PRO A 612 8.09 21.86 -24.41
N ARG A 613 8.03 20.68 -23.77
CA ARG A 613 7.54 19.46 -24.40
C ARG A 613 6.05 19.55 -24.67
N LEU A 614 5.29 19.96 -23.66
CA LEU A 614 3.85 20.14 -23.76
C LEU A 614 3.48 21.30 -24.70
N LEU A 615 4.18 22.43 -24.62
CA LEU A 615 3.98 23.56 -25.52
C LEU A 615 4.30 23.23 -26.98
N ALA A 616 5.26 22.34 -27.24
CA ALA A 616 5.51 21.86 -28.61
C ALA A 616 4.31 21.11 -29.18
N ALA A 617 3.71 20.22 -28.38
CA ALA A 617 2.50 19.50 -28.77
C ALA A 617 1.30 20.46 -28.95
N VAL A 618 1.14 21.44 -28.06
CA VAL A 618 0.11 22.48 -28.17
C VAL A 618 0.26 23.28 -29.47
N LEU A 619 1.47 23.72 -29.81
CA LEU A 619 1.72 24.47 -31.05
C LEU A 619 1.54 23.62 -32.31
N ALA A 620 1.85 22.32 -32.24
CA ALA A 620 1.62 21.39 -33.34
C ALA A 620 0.11 21.18 -33.59
N ALA A 621 -0.71 21.20 -32.54
CA ALA A 621 -2.16 21.10 -32.62
C ALA A 621 -2.88 22.44 -32.93
N ASP A 622 -2.17 23.57 -32.93
CA ASP A 622 -2.73 24.91 -33.10
C ASP A 622 -2.86 25.32 -34.58
N GLU A 623 -3.85 24.77 -35.30
CA GLU A 623 -4.13 25.17 -36.70
C GLU A 623 -4.31 26.70 -36.89
N PRO A 624 -4.98 27.43 -35.97
CA PRO A 624 -5.17 28.88 -36.12
C PRO A 624 -3.93 29.74 -35.79
N GLY A 625 -2.86 29.16 -35.21
CA GLY A 625 -1.66 29.89 -34.79
C GLY A 625 -1.85 30.86 -33.62
N ARG A 626 -2.93 30.71 -32.83
CA ARG A 626 -3.28 31.63 -31.72
C ARG A 626 -2.53 31.33 -30.44
N ALA A 627 -2.16 30.08 -30.18
CA ALA A 627 -1.37 29.69 -29.01
C ALA A 627 0.00 30.39 -29.00
N LYS A 628 0.60 30.60 -30.18
CA LYS A 628 1.84 31.39 -30.30
C LYS A 628 1.68 32.83 -29.81
N ALA A 629 0.53 33.47 -30.05
CA ALA A 629 0.27 34.83 -29.56
C ALA A 629 0.16 34.89 -28.03
N VAL A 630 -0.37 33.83 -27.40
CA VAL A 630 -0.38 33.67 -25.94
C VAL A 630 1.05 33.65 -25.42
N LEU A 631 1.95 32.87 -26.03
CA LEU A 631 3.35 32.80 -25.63
C LEU A 631 4.07 34.15 -25.74
N ARG A 632 3.86 34.90 -26.83
CA ARG A 632 4.45 36.25 -26.98
C ARG A 632 4.02 37.19 -25.86
N LYS A 633 2.72 37.21 -25.55
CA LYS A 633 2.17 38.03 -24.46
C LYS A 633 2.71 37.61 -23.10
N ALA A 634 2.86 36.31 -22.85
CA ALA A 634 3.38 35.77 -21.60
C ALA A 634 4.88 36.07 -21.41
N ALA A 635 5.67 35.99 -22.49
CA ALA A 635 7.11 36.22 -22.47
C ALA A 635 7.50 37.64 -22.02
N VAL A 636 6.64 38.64 -22.23
CA VAL A 636 6.82 40.02 -21.78
C VAL A 636 6.03 40.37 -20.50
N SER A 637 5.40 39.38 -19.89
CA SER A 637 4.64 39.57 -18.65
C SER A 637 5.56 39.80 -17.46
N ARG A 638 5.02 40.35 -16.36
CA ARG A 638 5.76 40.54 -15.10
C ARG A 638 5.74 39.30 -14.19
N VAL A 639 5.14 38.21 -14.65
CA VAL A 639 5.04 36.96 -13.89
C VAL A 639 6.25 36.11 -14.26
N THR A 640 7.22 36.05 -13.35
CA THR A 640 8.57 35.55 -13.62
C THR A 640 8.56 34.15 -14.22
N GLY A 641 7.87 33.20 -13.59
CA GLY A 641 7.81 31.81 -14.06
C GLY A 641 7.17 31.66 -15.45
N CYS A 642 6.02 32.31 -15.66
CA CYS A 642 5.31 32.33 -16.94
C CYS A 642 6.18 32.93 -18.07
N SER A 643 6.85 34.05 -17.80
CA SER A 643 7.70 34.72 -18.78
C SER A 643 8.86 33.83 -19.23
N HIS A 644 9.51 33.13 -18.30
CA HIS A 644 10.66 32.27 -18.63
C HIS A 644 10.25 31.03 -19.40
N ALA A 645 9.13 30.38 -19.04
CA ALA A 645 8.60 29.23 -19.77
C ALA A 645 8.22 29.59 -21.21
N ALA A 646 7.43 30.66 -21.38
CA ALA A 646 6.99 31.11 -22.69
C ALA A 646 8.17 31.54 -23.58
N ALA A 647 9.09 32.33 -23.01
CA ALA A 647 10.24 32.81 -23.75
C ALA A 647 11.24 31.70 -24.07
N SER A 648 11.38 30.68 -23.22
CA SER A 648 12.14 29.46 -23.50
C SER A 648 11.57 28.74 -24.73
N MET A 649 10.25 28.55 -24.77
CA MET A 649 9.61 27.92 -25.93
C MET A 649 9.77 28.73 -27.21
N LEU A 650 9.55 30.05 -27.16
CA LEU A 650 9.73 30.94 -28.32
C LEU A 650 11.15 30.87 -28.90
N ARG A 651 12.19 30.77 -28.05
CA ARG A 651 13.57 30.54 -28.50
C ARG A 651 13.72 29.22 -29.24
N ARG A 652 13.18 28.13 -28.68
CA ARG A 652 13.31 26.79 -29.27
C ARG A 652 12.72 26.73 -30.69
N ILE A 653 11.65 27.49 -30.94
CA ILE A 653 11.03 27.59 -32.26
C ILE A 653 11.60 28.72 -33.15
N GLY A 654 12.67 29.39 -32.71
CA GLY A 654 13.39 30.39 -33.50
C GLY A 654 12.70 31.77 -33.63
N GLU A 655 11.77 32.11 -32.73
CA GLU A 655 11.14 33.43 -32.74
C GLU A 655 12.11 34.50 -32.18
N PRO A 656 12.08 35.74 -32.70
CA PRO A 656 12.93 36.82 -32.20
C PRO A 656 12.39 37.41 -30.89
N ALA A 657 13.30 37.87 -30.01
CA ALA A 657 12.94 38.57 -28.79
C ALA A 657 12.36 39.97 -29.10
N GLU A 658 11.20 40.27 -28.53
CA GLU A 658 10.64 41.63 -28.54
C GLU A 658 11.45 42.52 -27.56
N ASP A 659 11.73 43.76 -27.97
CA ASP A 659 12.39 44.81 -27.16
C ASP A 659 13.80 44.53 -26.61
N GLY A 660 14.55 43.60 -27.22
CA GLY A 660 15.97 43.39 -26.89
C GLY A 660 16.24 42.73 -25.53
N ALA A 661 15.20 42.23 -24.84
CA ALA A 661 15.34 41.42 -23.65
C ALA A 661 15.91 40.04 -24.03
N ALA A 662 17.13 39.72 -23.59
CA ALA A 662 17.61 38.34 -23.63
C ALA A 662 16.66 37.52 -22.77
N TRP A 663 15.95 36.57 -23.38
CA TRP A 663 14.86 35.83 -22.75
C TRP A 663 15.28 34.85 -21.61
N GLY A 664 16.27 35.20 -20.80
CA GLY A 664 16.58 34.54 -19.53
C GLY A 664 17.05 33.08 -19.68
N THR A 665 17.98 32.81 -20.60
CA THR A 665 18.63 31.49 -20.68
C THR A 665 19.32 31.12 -19.37
N GLU A 666 19.88 32.12 -18.70
CA GLU A 666 20.51 31.99 -17.40
C GLU A 666 19.52 31.52 -16.31
N TRP A 667 18.26 31.96 -16.38
CA TRP A 667 17.21 31.50 -15.47
C TRP A 667 16.94 30.00 -15.64
N MET A 668 16.75 29.56 -16.89
CA MET A 668 16.50 28.13 -17.19
C MET A 668 17.68 27.22 -16.81
N LEU A 669 18.92 27.74 -16.87
CA LEU A 669 20.11 27.01 -16.39
C LEU A 669 20.13 26.87 -14.87
N VAL A 670 19.64 27.87 -14.14
CA VAL A 670 19.45 27.77 -12.68
C VAL A 670 18.32 26.79 -12.36
N ASP A 671 17.17 26.87 -13.06
CA ASP A 671 16.07 25.91 -12.93
C ASP A 671 16.52 24.47 -13.19
N GLY A 672 17.37 24.25 -14.19
CA GLY A 672 17.91 22.95 -14.55
C GLY A 672 18.74 22.28 -13.45
N ALA A 673 19.32 23.06 -12.55
CA ALA A 673 20.17 22.59 -11.46
C ALA A 673 19.48 22.65 -10.09
N LEU A 674 18.46 23.51 -9.92
CA LEU A 674 17.80 23.75 -8.64
C LEU A 674 17.22 22.49 -7.96
N PRO A 675 16.47 21.61 -8.65
CA PRO A 675 15.93 20.40 -8.02
C PRO A 675 17.00 19.46 -7.48
N PHE A 676 18.16 19.42 -8.14
CA PHE A 676 19.26 18.52 -7.82
C PHE A 676 20.26 19.12 -6.83
N ALA A 677 20.32 20.45 -6.72
CA ALA A 677 21.20 21.13 -5.78
C ALA A 677 20.94 20.72 -4.32
N ARG A 678 19.71 20.28 -4.02
CA ARG A 678 19.29 19.78 -2.71
C ARG A 678 19.39 18.26 -2.53
N LEU A 679 19.60 17.51 -3.62
CA LEU A 679 19.80 16.04 -3.60
C LEU A 679 21.28 15.65 -3.41
N GLY A 680 22.17 16.62 -3.25
CA GLY A 680 23.59 16.40 -3.01
C GLY A 680 24.48 16.49 -4.26
N GLU A 681 25.79 16.52 -4.01
CA GLU A 681 26.80 16.77 -5.06
C GLU A 681 26.83 15.67 -6.14
N GLN A 682 26.54 14.42 -5.77
CA GLN A 682 26.63 13.27 -6.66
C GLN A 682 25.51 13.29 -7.72
N ALA A 683 24.26 13.52 -7.32
CA ALA A 683 23.13 13.64 -8.24
C ALA A 683 23.34 14.80 -9.24
N LEU A 684 23.84 15.94 -8.77
CA LEU A 684 24.15 17.09 -9.62
C LEU A 684 25.29 16.78 -10.61
N ARG A 685 26.31 16.05 -10.15
CA ARG A 685 27.45 15.63 -10.98
C ARG A 685 27.03 14.65 -12.06
N GLU A 686 26.23 13.65 -11.72
CA GLU A 686 25.66 12.70 -12.68
C GLU A 686 24.84 13.44 -13.73
N ARG A 687 23.91 14.30 -13.30
CA ARG A 687 23.09 15.10 -14.23
C ARG A 687 23.90 15.94 -15.21
N LEU A 688 25.02 16.52 -14.77
CA LEU A 688 25.92 17.32 -15.59
C LEU A 688 26.73 16.48 -16.60
N LEU A 689 27.02 15.23 -16.26
CA LEU A 689 27.88 14.32 -17.02
C LEU A 689 27.10 13.37 -17.95
N THR A 690 25.93 12.87 -17.53
CA THR A 690 25.15 11.87 -18.27
C THR A 690 24.34 12.48 -19.41
N GLY A 691 23.91 13.75 -19.28
CA GLY A 691 23.22 14.48 -20.34
C GLY A 691 21.83 13.91 -20.67
N SER A 692 20.88 14.79 -20.99
CA SER A 692 19.59 14.39 -21.54
C SER A 692 19.74 14.26 -23.05
N GLY A 693 19.91 13.03 -23.58
CA GLY A 693 19.62 12.51 -24.93
C GLY A 693 19.97 13.29 -26.23
N GLU A 694 19.94 14.61 -26.25
CA GLU A 694 20.03 15.46 -27.44
C GLU A 694 21.32 16.30 -27.45
N GLY A 695 22.45 15.67 -27.76
CA GLY A 695 23.59 16.30 -28.46
C GLY A 695 24.36 17.47 -27.83
N VAL A 696 23.93 18.07 -26.72
CA VAL A 696 24.64 19.16 -26.04
C VAL A 696 24.98 18.76 -24.61
N ARG A 697 26.27 18.75 -24.28
CA ARG A 697 26.74 18.44 -22.93
C ARG A 697 26.31 19.56 -21.97
N PRO A 698 25.49 19.29 -20.93
CA PRO A 698 25.02 20.31 -19.98
C PRO A 698 26.17 21.10 -19.35
N LEU A 699 27.29 20.43 -19.08
CA LEU A 699 28.50 21.03 -18.54
C LEU A 699 29.11 22.11 -19.46
N GLY A 700 28.99 21.97 -20.79
CA GLY A 700 29.51 22.94 -21.75
C GLY A 700 28.73 24.25 -21.73
N GLN A 701 27.39 24.18 -21.74
CA GLN A 701 26.53 25.36 -21.64
C GLN A 701 26.72 26.09 -20.30
N LEU A 702 26.88 25.32 -19.21
CA LEU A 702 27.21 25.86 -17.90
C LEU A 702 28.55 26.62 -17.94
N ALA A 703 29.57 26.04 -18.57
CA ALA A 703 30.90 26.63 -18.65
C ALA A 703 30.93 27.96 -19.41
N GLU A 704 30.15 28.07 -20.49
CA GLU A 704 30.06 29.29 -21.29
C GLU A 704 29.45 30.45 -20.49
N ARG A 705 28.41 30.17 -19.69
CA ARG A 705 27.61 31.20 -19.02
C ARG A 705 27.92 31.41 -17.53
N ALA A 706 28.86 30.64 -16.97
CA ALA A 706 29.15 30.63 -15.53
C ALA A 706 29.35 32.02 -14.90
N ASP A 707 29.99 32.96 -15.60
CA ASP A 707 30.27 34.32 -15.08
C ASP A 707 29.04 35.25 -15.09
N ASP A 708 27.99 34.86 -15.82
CA ASP A 708 26.81 35.67 -16.07
C ASP A 708 25.55 35.12 -15.36
N LEU A 709 25.57 33.86 -14.90
CA LEU A 709 24.44 33.22 -14.22
C LEU A 709 23.92 33.97 -12.98
N TRP A 710 24.79 34.68 -12.25
CA TRP A 710 24.36 35.50 -11.11
C TRP A 710 23.44 36.67 -11.51
N ARG A 711 23.46 37.07 -12.79
CA ARG A 711 22.57 38.11 -13.35
C ARG A 711 21.19 37.56 -13.75
N ALA A 712 20.94 36.27 -13.58
CA ALA A 712 19.64 35.66 -13.88
C ALA A 712 18.49 36.28 -13.07
N GLY A 713 18.77 36.85 -11.89
CA GLY A 713 17.75 37.38 -11.00
C GLY A 713 16.94 36.29 -10.28
N HIS A 714 17.40 35.03 -10.32
CA HIS A 714 16.74 33.90 -9.68
C HIS A 714 17.00 33.91 -8.15
N PRO A 715 15.97 33.78 -7.28
CA PRO A 715 16.15 33.85 -5.82
C PRO A 715 17.17 32.85 -5.25
N HIS A 716 17.24 31.67 -5.89
CA HIS A 716 18.16 30.57 -5.56
C HIS A 716 19.50 30.59 -6.32
N SER A 717 19.83 31.63 -7.09
CA SER A 717 21.10 31.68 -7.84
C SER A 717 22.33 31.43 -6.98
N GLY A 718 22.39 31.99 -5.76
CA GLY A 718 23.53 31.80 -4.86
C GLY A 718 23.70 30.34 -4.40
N GLU A 719 22.61 29.71 -3.97
CA GLU A 719 22.54 28.30 -3.54
C GLU A 719 22.98 27.36 -4.66
N VAL A 720 22.34 27.49 -5.83
CA VAL A 720 22.58 26.65 -7.00
C VAL A 720 24.01 26.80 -7.52
N LEU A 721 24.53 28.03 -7.61
CA LEU A 721 25.91 28.26 -8.06
C LEU A 721 26.95 27.71 -7.09
N GLY A 722 26.65 27.71 -5.79
CA GLY A 722 27.48 27.05 -4.77
C GLY A 722 27.52 25.54 -4.99
N ALA A 723 26.35 24.91 -5.02
CA ALA A 723 26.23 23.46 -5.24
C ALA A 723 26.89 23.00 -6.55
N LEU A 724 26.66 23.73 -7.66
CA LEU A 724 27.31 23.46 -8.94
C LEU A 724 28.84 23.57 -8.85
N ALA A 725 29.36 24.55 -8.11
CA ALA A 725 30.80 24.71 -7.95
C ALA A 725 31.46 23.55 -7.18
N ASP A 726 30.73 22.93 -6.25
CA ASP A 726 31.23 21.79 -5.48
C ASP A 726 31.10 20.49 -6.28
N ALA A 727 29.97 20.25 -6.94
CA ALA A 727 29.78 19.09 -7.82
C ALA A 727 30.80 19.04 -8.99
N VAL A 728 31.11 20.20 -9.58
CA VAL A 728 32.06 20.32 -10.71
C VAL A 728 33.52 20.32 -10.27
N ARG A 729 33.83 20.61 -8.99
CA ARG A 729 35.23 20.73 -8.49
C ARG A 729 36.14 19.54 -8.84
N PRO A 730 35.71 18.27 -8.76
CA PRO A 730 36.53 17.13 -9.15
C PRO A 730 36.80 17.05 -10.65
N VAL A 731 35.92 17.64 -11.47
CA VAL A 731 35.92 17.57 -12.94
C VAL A 731 36.65 18.76 -13.57
N ASP A 732 36.32 19.99 -13.16
CA ASP A 732 36.92 21.23 -13.66
C ASP A 732 37.08 22.28 -12.54
N LYS A 733 38.32 22.37 -12.03
CA LYS A 733 38.68 23.32 -10.96
C LYS A 733 38.57 24.79 -11.39
N SER A 734 38.75 25.09 -12.68
CA SER A 734 38.67 26.46 -13.21
C SER A 734 37.22 26.92 -13.26
N LEU A 735 36.34 26.08 -13.80
CA LEU A 735 34.90 26.32 -13.82
C LEU A 735 34.32 26.44 -12.41
N ALA A 736 34.69 25.53 -11.50
CA ALA A 736 34.29 25.60 -10.10
C ALA A 736 34.67 26.95 -9.44
N LYS A 737 35.86 27.49 -9.75
CA LYS A 737 36.28 28.80 -9.24
C LYS A 737 35.43 29.94 -9.80
N ARG A 738 35.08 29.91 -11.08
CA ARG A 738 34.19 30.89 -11.73
C ARG A 738 32.79 30.85 -11.11
N LEU A 739 32.24 29.66 -10.89
CA LEU A 739 30.94 29.46 -10.25
C LEU A 739 30.92 29.96 -8.80
N ARG A 740 31.93 29.68 -7.97
CA ARG A 740 32.03 30.27 -6.60
C ARG A 740 32.06 31.79 -6.62
N LYS A 741 32.77 32.38 -7.59
CA LYS A 741 32.82 33.84 -7.76
C LYS A 741 31.44 34.40 -8.14
N ALA A 742 30.70 33.70 -9.00
CA ALA A 742 29.33 34.06 -9.37
C ALA A 742 28.37 33.90 -8.18
N ALA A 743 28.48 32.82 -7.40
CA ALA A 743 27.69 32.60 -6.17
C ALA A 743 27.89 33.73 -5.15
N TYR A 744 29.14 34.15 -4.92
CA TYR A 744 29.45 35.29 -4.05
C TYR A 744 28.81 36.59 -4.53
N LYS A 745 28.83 36.85 -5.84
CA LYS A 745 28.15 38.03 -6.41
C LYS A 745 26.64 37.97 -6.21
N ALA A 746 26.02 36.81 -6.39
CA ALA A 746 24.58 36.62 -6.19
C ALA A 746 24.16 36.86 -4.73
N GLY A 747 24.96 36.39 -3.76
CA GLY A 747 24.71 36.58 -2.33
C GLY A 747 24.90 38.03 -1.83
N GLY A 748 25.74 38.82 -2.49
CA GLY A 748 25.98 40.24 -2.16
C GLY A 748 24.93 41.22 -2.68
N THR A 749 23.92 40.74 -3.42
CA THR A 749 22.85 41.54 -4.06
C THR A 749 21.50 41.50 -3.31
N ARG A 750 21.43 40.90 -2.12
CA ARG A 750 20.21 40.85 -1.29
C ARG A 750 19.98 42.13 -0.49
#